data_AF-L7VWR9-F1
#
_entry.id   AF-L7VWR9-F1
#
_cell.length_a   1.000
_cell.length_b   1.000
_cell.length_c   1.000
_cell.angle_alpha   90.00
_cell.angle_beta   90.00
_cell.angle_gamma   90.00
#
_symmetry.space_group_name_H-M   'P 1'
#
loop_
_entity.id
_entity.type
_entity.pdbx_description
1 polymer ?
#
loop_
_entity_poly.entity_id
_entity_poly.type
_entity_poly.pdbx_seq_one_letter_code
_entity_poly.pdbx_strand_id
1 'polypeptide(L)'
;MSSHWPNRKRWTLLPLGLAVLSVGPSCDPQSGSDSQQKAIIVTRSGSGVGTVSTQGKEISCGTDCSRLYAPGTSVTLTATADDASMFVGWSGACTGSGATCEVKLSSDTSSGSTVSVDAKFDSKYVPPTVALTVSKTGAGAGKVTTADNAVDCGTKCQTQVQIPGTVTLTAAADIGSGFAGWTGACETQGTNPVCEVQINLATTVSAKFDKRICTTDNVCWENPLPTGVTLTSIWGRSKTEAWAVGENGTILRYDGTSWTASPSGVNQRLNAVFGFAANEVWAVGNGGTVVRWDGTKWSSVNSTSTNHLRGLWGADNKNLFVVGAGGTLLKWDGTSFAAVTPPAAVAGRDFNAIHGVSATNIRITGEVGLVIRWNGTAWATESSGSPRNLYAVWHADANNAWLGGFIGNTSIWNGTSWTVKAQPTGWTFNSIWGSGPENVWFAAQAGLFFRYYRDVKNALVWEAKPSPVKGSLNGVWGTAANDVWAVGDAGTMIHYDGTSWSAGGGSLQAGWNGAWGTSGSNLWAVGGNGAIAHWDGGGLSTMDSGTTATLFGVSGTSNSNVWAVGEAGTILRYNGSKWAPSQSGTPVDLFAAHAVAAQDAWAVGAGGKALRWNGTSWKTVETGTSASLNVLWALSATDVWTAGDNGTVLRWDGSKWNQLAGPSTMTVQGLWAGSATNVWAVGAGGVYKYDGTNWTKQTVPSSGPFVGVWGFASGTVYVVGSSGQVLRYDGTAWKALQSGTSSNLTRVYGASPSSVFVLGDAGTMLRTGQ
;
A
#
# COMPACT_ATOMS: atom_id res chain seq x y z
N MET A 1 -44.65 6.93 -6.98
CA MET A 1 -45.62 7.41 -5.97
C MET A 1 -45.04 8.64 -5.29
N SER A 2 -45.82 9.73 -5.25
CA SER A 2 -45.66 10.93 -4.41
C SER A 2 -44.45 11.86 -4.65
N SER A 3 -44.68 12.88 -5.47
CA SER A 3 -43.97 14.16 -5.60
C SER A 3 -44.23 15.11 -4.42
N HIS A 4 -43.26 15.85 -3.90
CA HIS A 4 -43.47 17.11 -3.16
C HIS A 4 -42.30 18.09 -3.38
N TRP A 5 -42.61 19.28 -3.90
CA TRP A 5 -41.75 20.47 -4.03
C TRP A 5 -42.21 21.54 -3.03
N PRO A 6 -41.35 22.41 -2.47
CA PRO A 6 -41.79 23.58 -1.73
C PRO A 6 -41.63 24.92 -2.49
N ASN A 7 -42.78 25.58 -2.62
CA ASN A 7 -43.15 27.00 -2.81
C ASN A 7 -42.06 28.10 -2.89
N ARG A 8 -42.13 28.89 -3.98
CA ARG A 8 -41.57 30.25 -4.12
C ARG A 8 -42.57 31.31 -3.61
N LYS A 9 -42.11 32.24 -2.76
CA LYS A 9 -42.87 33.44 -2.35
C LYS A 9 -42.75 34.55 -3.40
N ARG A 10 -43.90 35.06 -3.85
CA ARG A 10 -44.05 36.29 -4.65
C ARG A 10 -44.00 37.51 -3.72
N TRP A 11 -43.29 38.57 -4.14
CA TRP A 11 -43.35 39.89 -3.54
C TRP A 11 -44.18 40.82 -4.44
N THR A 12 -45.19 41.45 -3.84
CA THR A 12 -46.12 42.42 -4.40
C THR A 12 -45.49 43.82 -4.44
N LEU A 13 -45.60 44.49 -5.59
CA LEU A 13 -45.25 45.91 -5.78
C LEU A 13 -46.45 46.80 -5.36
N LEU A 14 -46.19 47.79 -4.49
CA LEU A 14 -47.09 48.90 -4.16
C LEU A 14 -46.66 50.15 -4.94
N PRO A 15 -47.57 50.91 -5.58
CA PRO A 15 -47.26 52.19 -6.19
C PRO A 15 -47.46 53.35 -5.19
N LEU A 16 -46.47 54.21 -5.04
CA LEU A 16 -46.57 55.49 -4.30
C LEU A 16 -46.83 56.63 -5.28
N GLY A 17 -47.86 57.42 -4.97
CA GLY A 17 -48.44 58.44 -5.84
C GLY A 17 -47.62 59.71 -6.02
N LEU A 18 -47.80 60.34 -7.18
CA LEU A 18 -47.39 61.71 -7.49
C LEU A 18 -48.32 62.70 -6.78
N ALA A 19 -47.75 63.58 -5.97
CA ALA A 19 -48.41 64.81 -5.52
C ALA A 19 -47.97 65.97 -6.42
N VAL A 20 -48.94 66.61 -7.08
CA VAL A 20 -48.76 67.87 -7.82
C VAL A 20 -49.12 69.00 -6.87
N LEU A 21 -48.21 69.97 -6.67
CA LEU A 21 -48.52 71.24 -6.01
C LEU A 21 -48.11 72.38 -6.95
N SER A 22 -49.13 73.14 -7.32
CA SER A 22 -49.13 74.31 -8.17
C SER A 22 -48.54 75.52 -7.47
N VAL A 23 -47.81 76.35 -8.22
CA VAL A 23 -47.36 77.69 -7.78
C VAL A 23 -48.08 78.72 -8.64
N GLY A 24 -48.80 79.64 -7.98
CA GLY A 24 -49.36 80.85 -8.60
C GLY A 24 -48.41 82.05 -8.42
N PRO A 25 -48.43 83.06 -9.32
CA PRO A 25 -47.37 84.05 -9.45
C PRO A 25 -47.70 85.40 -8.81
N SER A 26 -46.68 86.19 -8.42
CA SER A 26 -46.82 87.65 -8.33
C SER A 26 -45.48 88.40 -8.50
N CYS A 27 -45.38 89.09 -9.65
CA CYS A 27 -44.93 90.47 -9.88
C CYS A 27 -43.47 90.92 -9.54
N ASP A 28 -42.60 90.86 -10.57
CA ASP A 28 -41.73 91.88 -11.24
C ASP A 28 -41.49 93.29 -10.62
N PRO A 29 -40.50 94.13 -11.07
CA PRO A 29 -39.13 93.93 -11.63
C PRO A 29 -38.03 94.74 -10.88
N GLN A 30 -36.73 94.39 -11.02
CA GLN A 30 -35.68 95.31 -11.52
C GLN A 30 -34.28 94.66 -11.70
N SER A 31 -33.83 94.68 -12.97
CA SER A 31 -32.47 94.86 -13.52
C SER A 31 -31.27 94.01 -13.04
N GLY A 32 -30.74 93.19 -13.95
CA GLY A 32 -29.35 92.71 -13.96
C GLY A 32 -29.17 91.40 -14.74
N SER A 33 -28.27 91.40 -15.73
CA SER A 33 -28.00 90.32 -16.70
C SER A 33 -27.69 88.92 -16.11
N ASP A 34 -28.63 87.97 -16.14
CA ASP A 34 -28.30 86.55 -15.88
C ASP A 34 -29.14 85.53 -16.68
N SER A 35 -29.63 85.92 -17.86
CA SER A 35 -30.30 85.01 -18.78
C SER A 35 -29.30 84.43 -19.78
N GLN A 36 -28.64 83.31 -19.43
CA GLN A 36 -28.18 82.25 -20.37
C GLN A 36 -27.39 81.09 -19.70
N GLN A 37 -27.62 80.75 -18.43
CA GLN A 37 -26.91 79.62 -17.81
C GLN A 37 -27.45 78.25 -18.32
N LYS A 38 -26.56 77.26 -18.45
CA LYS A 38 -26.87 75.88 -18.85
C LYS A 38 -26.57 74.89 -17.71
N ALA A 39 -27.46 73.93 -17.47
CA ALA A 39 -27.35 72.94 -16.41
C ALA A 39 -26.61 71.67 -16.88
N ILE A 40 -25.68 71.17 -16.07
CA ILE A 40 -25.19 69.79 -16.15
C ILE A 40 -25.89 68.99 -15.05
N ILE A 41 -26.52 67.87 -15.41
CA ILE A 41 -27.13 66.91 -14.47
C ILE A 41 -26.37 65.60 -14.59
N VAL A 42 -25.92 65.07 -13.45
CA VAL A 42 -25.23 63.79 -13.40
C VAL A 42 -26.12 62.75 -12.73
N THR A 43 -26.34 61.62 -13.40
CA THR A 43 -27.01 60.45 -12.85
C THR A 43 -26.00 59.33 -12.59
N ARG A 44 -26.37 58.39 -11.73
CA ARG A 44 -25.60 57.17 -11.47
C ARG A 44 -26.50 55.97 -11.73
N SER A 45 -26.00 55.00 -12.48
CA SER A 45 -26.73 53.77 -12.81
C SER A 45 -25.88 52.52 -12.53
N GLY A 46 -26.51 51.35 -12.66
CA GLY A 46 -25.86 50.04 -12.44
C GLY A 46 -26.11 49.45 -11.05
N SER A 47 -25.51 48.28 -10.79
CA SER A 47 -25.71 47.54 -9.53
C SER A 47 -24.72 47.87 -8.42
N GLY A 48 -23.67 48.63 -8.76
CA GLY A 48 -22.59 49.03 -7.85
C GLY A 48 -22.81 50.43 -7.26
N VAL A 49 -21.87 50.82 -6.41
CA VAL A 49 -21.84 52.13 -5.74
C VAL A 49 -20.54 52.86 -6.09
N GLY A 50 -20.64 54.17 -6.26
CA GLY A 50 -19.50 55.05 -6.52
C GLY A 50 -19.93 56.51 -6.51
N THR A 51 -18.95 57.42 -6.59
CA THR A 51 -19.16 58.87 -6.54
C THR A 51 -18.69 59.53 -7.84
N VAL A 52 -19.28 60.69 -8.17
CA VAL A 52 -18.84 61.54 -9.28
C VAL A 52 -18.57 62.95 -8.78
N SER A 53 -17.42 63.52 -9.09
CA SER A 53 -17.07 64.89 -8.67
C SER A 53 -16.28 65.68 -9.71
N THR A 54 -16.34 67.01 -9.65
CA THR A 54 -15.43 67.91 -10.38
C THR A 54 -14.23 68.29 -9.52
N GLN A 55 -13.15 68.79 -10.14
CA GLN A 55 -11.91 69.18 -9.43
C GLN A 55 -12.14 70.22 -8.33
N GLY A 56 -13.12 71.13 -8.50
CA GLY A 56 -13.55 72.11 -7.49
C GLY A 56 -14.68 71.64 -6.57
N LYS A 57 -15.13 70.37 -6.69
CA LYS A 57 -16.32 69.79 -6.02
C LYS A 57 -17.61 70.58 -6.24
N GLU A 58 -17.67 71.34 -7.32
CA GLU A 58 -18.83 72.13 -7.69
C GLU A 58 -20.03 71.24 -8.04
N ILE A 59 -19.76 70.04 -8.56
CA ILE A 59 -20.67 68.89 -8.59
C ILE A 59 -20.02 67.79 -7.74
N SER A 60 -20.78 67.20 -6.82
CA SER A 60 -20.35 66.08 -5.98
C SER A 60 -21.54 65.14 -5.76
N CYS A 61 -21.72 64.23 -6.72
CA CYS A 61 -22.88 63.36 -6.82
C CYS A 61 -22.85 62.31 -5.71
N GLY A 62 -23.51 62.70 -4.61
CA GLY A 62 -23.77 61.99 -3.37
C GLY A 62 -24.91 62.70 -2.64
N THR A 63 -24.89 64.04 -2.65
CA THR A 63 -25.97 64.92 -2.15
C THR A 63 -26.43 65.95 -3.20
N ASP A 64 -25.51 66.51 -4.02
CA ASP A 64 -25.83 67.50 -5.07
C ASP A 64 -25.30 67.06 -6.45
N CYS A 65 -26.22 66.77 -7.36
CA CYS A 65 -25.92 66.13 -8.65
C CYS A 65 -26.14 67.04 -9.87
N SER A 66 -26.41 68.33 -9.68
CA SER A 66 -26.60 69.26 -10.79
C SER A 66 -26.03 70.64 -10.51
N ARG A 67 -25.55 71.33 -11.55
CA ARG A 67 -25.08 72.71 -11.44
C ARG A 67 -25.23 73.50 -12.74
N LEU A 68 -25.42 74.80 -12.61
CA LEU A 68 -25.48 75.77 -13.71
C LEU A 68 -24.09 76.32 -14.04
N TYR A 69 -23.78 76.41 -15.32
CA TYR A 69 -22.54 76.98 -15.86
C TYR A 69 -22.85 77.95 -17.00
N ALA A 70 -21.91 78.85 -17.30
CA ALA A 70 -22.01 79.73 -18.46
C ALA A 70 -21.89 78.94 -19.78
N PRO A 71 -22.54 79.37 -20.89
CA PRO A 71 -22.39 78.76 -22.21
C PRO A 71 -20.93 78.68 -22.66
N GLY A 72 -20.55 77.61 -23.35
CA GLY A 72 -19.17 77.41 -23.81
C GLY A 72 -18.20 76.80 -22.78
N THR A 73 -18.61 76.63 -21.51
CA THR A 73 -17.78 76.05 -20.45
C THR A 73 -17.54 74.54 -20.69
N SER A 74 -16.28 74.11 -20.53
CA SER A 74 -15.89 72.68 -20.44
C SER A 74 -15.75 72.29 -18.96
N VAL A 75 -16.41 71.21 -18.55
CA VAL A 75 -16.36 70.68 -17.19
C VAL A 75 -15.89 69.23 -17.20
N THR A 76 -14.87 68.89 -16.41
CA THR A 76 -14.40 67.51 -16.26
C THR A 76 -14.99 66.84 -15.02
N LEU A 77 -15.75 65.78 -15.24
CA LEU A 77 -16.31 64.91 -14.22
C LEU A 77 -15.35 63.74 -13.97
N THR A 78 -15.16 63.34 -12.71
CA THR A 78 -14.34 62.18 -12.32
C THR A 78 -15.20 61.20 -11.53
N ALA A 79 -15.25 59.95 -11.98
CA ALA A 79 -15.92 58.85 -11.32
C ALA A 79 -14.93 58.07 -10.44
N THR A 80 -15.36 57.71 -9.24
CA THR A 80 -14.59 56.87 -8.31
C THR A 80 -15.50 55.77 -7.78
N ALA A 81 -15.18 54.52 -8.08
CA ALA A 81 -15.94 53.36 -7.60
C ALA A 81 -15.51 52.97 -6.19
N ASP A 82 -16.45 52.49 -5.37
CA ASP A 82 -16.15 51.94 -4.05
C ASP A 82 -15.49 50.56 -4.16
N ASP A 83 -14.88 50.06 -3.07
CA ASP A 83 -14.07 48.83 -3.06
C ASP A 83 -14.80 47.59 -3.63
N ALA A 84 -16.10 47.47 -3.37
CA ALA A 84 -16.94 46.35 -3.84
C ALA A 84 -17.53 46.56 -5.25
N SER A 85 -17.20 47.67 -5.92
CA SER A 85 -17.77 48.05 -7.23
C SER A 85 -16.68 48.39 -8.24
N MET A 86 -17.05 48.45 -9.51
CA MET A 86 -16.20 48.94 -10.58
C MET A 86 -16.93 49.98 -11.42
N PHE A 87 -16.20 51.00 -11.88
CA PHE A 87 -16.72 51.97 -12.83
C PHE A 87 -16.74 51.33 -14.23
N VAL A 88 -17.91 51.33 -14.86
CA VAL A 88 -18.14 50.68 -16.17
C VAL A 88 -17.93 51.67 -17.30
N GLY A 89 -18.38 52.91 -17.12
CA GLY A 89 -18.26 53.96 -18.12
C GLY A 89 -19.31 55.05 -18.01
N TRP A 90 -19.16 56.04 -18.87
CA TRP A 90 -20.03 57.20 -19.02
C TRP A 90 -21.00 57.04 -20.18
N SER A 91 -22.21 57.58 -20.04
CA SER A 91 -23.17 57.73 -21.14
C SER A 91 -23.93 59.07 -21.08
N GLY A 92 -24.62 59.42 -22.17
CA GLY A 92 -25.28 60.72 -22.30
C GLY A 92 -24.39 61.73 -23.03
N ALA A 93 -24.21 62.92 -22.45
CA ALA A 93 -23.51 64.02 -23.09
C ALA A 93 -21.99 63.86 -23.20
N CYS A 94 -21.43 62.91 -22.45
CA CYS A 94 -20.07 62.46 -22.64
C CYS A 94 -20.07 60.92 -22.50
N THR A 95 -19.23 60.26 -23.29
CA THR A 95 -19.18 58.80 -23.38
C THR A 95 -17.74 58.33 -23.25
N GLY A 96 -17.54 57.13 -22.71
CA GLY A 96 -16.21 56.53 -22.59
C GLY A 96 -16.05 55.71 -21.31
N SER A 97 -14.97 54.92 -21.25
CA SER A 97 -14.66 54.04 -20.11
C SER A 97 -13.60 54.62 -19.17
N GLY A 98 -13.02 55.78 -19.49
CA GLY A 98 -12.05 56.46 -18.63
C GLY A 98 -12.68 56.97 -17.34
N ALA A 99 -11.91 57.00 -16.25
CA ALA A 99 -12.39 57.51 -14.95
C ALA A 99 -12.83 58.98 -15.01
N THR A 100 -12.43 59.74 -16.04
CA THR A 100 -12.80 61.13 -16.26
C THR A 100 -13.61 61.31 -17.55
N CYS A 101 -14.54 62.27 -17.55
CA CYS A 101 -15.38 62.61 -18.68
C CYS A 101 -15.47 64.13 -18.84
N GLU A 102 -15.10 64.66 -20.01
CA GLU A 102 -15.23 66.09 -20.29
C GLU A 102 -16.58 66.39 -20.95
N VAL A 103 -17.34 67.30 -20.37
CA VAL A 103 -18.62 67.79 -20.88
C VAL A 103 -18.42 69.22 -21.35
N LYS A 104 -18.55 69.45 -22.67
CA LYS A 104 -18.47 70.79 -23.25
C LYS A 104 -19.85 71.33 -23.55
N LEU A 105 -20.24 72.40 -22.86
CA LEU A 105 -21.52 73.06 -23.09
C LEU A 105 -21.46 73.92 -24.37
N SER A 106 -22.51 73.86 -25.19
CA SER A 106 -22.60 74.68 -26.41
C SER A 106 -22.55 76.18 -26.06
N SER A 107 -21.80 76.95 -26.85
CA SER A 107 -21.82 78.41 -26.81
C SER A 107 -23.07 79.00 -27.49
N ASP A 108 -23.86 78.18 -28.18
CA ASP A 108 -25.13 78.58 -28.79
C ASP A 108 -26.23 78.66 -27.72
N THR A 109 -26.75 79.86 -27.57
CA THR A 109 -27.70 80.26 -26.55
C THR A 109 -29.14 79.85 -26.87
N SER A 110 -29.39 79.40 -28.10
CA SER A 110 -30.67 78.84 -28.56
C SER A 110 -30.80 77.32 -28.37
N SER A 111 -29.69 76.63 -28.08
CA SER A 111 -29.67 75.19 -27.80
C SER A 111 -30.21 74.85 -26.41
N GLY A 112 -30.70 73.62 -26.21
CA GLY A 112 -31.30 73.18 -24.95
C GLY A 112 -30.48 73.54 -23.69
N SER A 113 -31.19 73.91 -22.62
CA SER A 113 -30.58 74.47 -21.40
C SER A 113 -30.00 73.42 -20.45
N THR A 114 -30.18 72.12 -20.71
CA THR A 114 -29.79 71.04 -19.79
C THR A 114 -29.08 69.90 -20.53
N VAL A 115 -27.99 69.42 -19.95
CA VAL A 115 -27.14 68.35 -20.47
C VAL A 115 -26.99 67.28 -19.39
N SER A 116 -27.33 66.03 -19.72
CA SER A 116 -27.31 64.91 -18.76
C SER A 116 -26.16 63.94 -19.05
N VAL A 117 -25.48 63.50 -17.99
CA VAL A 117 -24.41 62.49 -18.04
C VAL A 117 -24.68 61.41 -17.01
N ASP A 118 -24.58 60.16 -17.40
CA ASP A 118 -24.73 59.02 -16.49
C ASP A 118 -23.40 58.30 -16.26
N ALA A 119 -23.05 58.09 -14.99
CA ALA A 119 -21.93 57.28 -14.55
C ALA A 119 -22.41 55.90 -14.11
N LYS A 120 -22.03 54.85 -14.84
CA LYS A 120 -22.43 53.49 -14.50
C LYS A 120 -21.41 52.80 -13.60
N PHE A 121 -21.85 52.28 -12.46
CA PHE A 121 -21.08 51.44 -11.55
C PHE A 121 -21.75 50.06 -11.42
N ASP A 122 -21.00 48.98 -11.58
CA ASP A 122 -21.50 47.62 -11.35
C ASP A 122 -20.73 46.94 -10.20
N SER A 123 -21.41 46.08 -9.45
CA SER A 123 -20.82 45.31 -8.34
C SER A 123 -19.76 44.33 -8.85
N LYS A 124 -18.62 44.22 -8.17
CA LYS A 124 -17.62 43.19 -8.47
C LYS A 124 -18.19 41.80 -8.17
N TYR A 125 -18.11 40.87 -9.13
CA TYR A 125 -18.48 39.48 -8.90
C TYR A 125 -17.42 38.79 -8.05
N VAL A 126 -17.82 38.31 -6.86
CA VAL A 126 -17.01 37.44 -6.01
C VAL A 126 -17.60 36.03 -6.11
N PRO A 127 -16.85 35.03 -6.60
CA PRO A 127 -17.33 33.65 -6.64
C PRO A 127 -17.74 33.18 -5.23
N PRO A 128 -18.74 32.30 -5.11
CA PRO A 128 -19.11 31.74 -3.82
C PRO A 128 -18.07 30.73 -3.32
N THR A 129 -17.96 30.57 -1.99
CA THR A 129 -17.14 29.52 -1.36
C THR A 129 -18.00 28.37 -0.85
N VAL A 130 -17.50 27.14 -0.94
CA VAL A 130 -18.09 25.94 -0.32
C VAL A 130 -17.06 25.19 0.52
N ALA A 131 -17.54 24.38 1.47
CA ALA A 131 -16.68 23.62 2.37
C ALA A 131 -16.13 22.35 1.71
N LEU A 132 -14.82 22.15 1.82
CA LEU A 132 -14.14 20.86 1.63
C LEU A 132 -13.83 20.28 3.01
N THR A 133 -14.36 19.09 3.29
CA THR A 133 -14.13 18.37 4.55
C THR A 133 -13.35 17.09 4.28
N VAL A 134 -12.25 16.89 4.99
CA VAL A 134 -11.44 15.69 4.93
C VAL A 134 -11.63 14.88 6.21
N SER A 135 -11.84 13.58 6.09
CA SER A 135 -11.89 12.66 7.23
C SER A 135 -10.86 11.53 7.09
N LYS A 136 -10.55 10.86 8.21
CA LYS A 136 -9.64 9.72 8.25
C LYS A 136 -10.36 8.51 8.82
N THR A 137 -10.12 7.35 8.24
CA THR A 137 -10.70 6.06 8.68
C THR A 137 -9.63 4.98 8.75
N GLY A 138 -9.98 3.82 9.31
CA GLY A 138 -9.05 2.70 9.51
C GLY A 138 -8.32 2.75 10.84
N ALA A 139 -7.55 1.70 11.12
CA ALA A 139 -6.84 1.52 12.40
C ALA A 139 -5.42 2.12 12.39
N GLY A 140 -4.93 2.55 11.22
CA GLY A 140 -3.64 3.20 11.04
C GLY A 140 -3.69 4.70 11.26
N ALA A 141 -2.51 5.30 11.36
CA ALA A 141 -2.30 6.74 11.47
C ALA A 141 -1.76 7.33 10.16
N GLY A 142 -1.93 8.63 10.00
CA GLY A 142 -1.51 9.35 8.80
C GLY A 142 -2.09 10.75 8.73
N LYS A 143 -1.64 11.46 7.70
CA LYS A 143 -1.92 12.87 7.44
C LYS A 143 -2.43 13.05 6.01
N VAL A 144 -3.36 13.99 5.82
CA VAL A 144 -3.77 14.45 4.49
C VAL A 144 -3.50 15.94 4.40
N THR A 145 -2.76 16.37 3.38
CA THR A 145 -2.35 17.77 3.19
C THR A 145 -2.64 18.28 1.79
N THR A 146 -2.83 19.59 1.67
CA THR A 146 -2.70 20.33 0.41
C THR A 146 -1.35 21.04 0.33
N ALA A 147 -0.90 21.42 -0.86
CA ALA A 147 0.41 22.09 -1.06
C ALA A 147 0.50 23.45 -0.34
N ASP A 148 -0.62 24.16 -0.23
CA ASP A 148 -0.75 25.44 0.50
C ASP A 148 -1.03 25.26 2.01
N ASN A 149 -1.10 24.01 2.49
CA ASN A 149 -1.52 23.64 3.85
C ASN A 149 -2.90 24.21 4.26
N ALA A 150 -3.76 24.57 3.31
CA ALA A 150 -5.14 24.96 3.59
C ALA A 150 -5.91 23.81 4.27
N VAL A 151 -5.63 22.57 3.87
CA VAL A 151 -5.96 21.35 4.60
C VAL A 151 -4.67 20.75 5.14
N ASP A 152 -4.67 20.49 6.44
CA ASP A 152 -3.66 19.71 7.16
C ASP A 152 -4.43 18.85 8.16
N CYS A 153 -4.95 17.71 7.69
CA CYS A 153 -5.78 16.83 8.49
C CYS A 153 -4.95 15.96 9.46
N GLY A 154 -4.08 16.62 10.24
CA GLY A 154 -3.71 16.27 11.61
C GLY A 154 -4.30 17.24 12.64
N THR A 155 -4.54 18.50 12.26
CA THR A 155 -5.07 19.57 13.14
C THR A 155 -6.22 20.37 12.50
N LYS A 156 -6.22 20.52 11.17
CA LYS A 156 -7.21 21.28 10.39
C LYS A 156 -7.74 20.44 9.21
N CYS A 157 -8.90 19.84 9.40
CA CYS A 157 -9.51 18.94 8.43
C CYS A 157 -10.60 19.58 7.54
N GLN A 158 -10.81 20.90 7.63
CA GLN A 158 -11.82 21.60 6.83
C GLN A 158 -11.28 22.94 6.31
N THR A 159 -11.63 23.28 5.07
CA THR A 159 -11.33 24.58 4.46
C THR A 159 -12.45 25.06 3.53
N GLN A 160 -12.47 26.36 3.21
CA GLN A 160 -13.40 26.96 2.25
C GLN A 160 -12.71 27.10 0.89
N VAL A 161 -13.39 26.69 -0.17
CA VAL A 161 -12.86 26.68 -1.54
C VAL A 161 -13.79 27.48 -2.45
N GLN A 162 -13.23 28.38 -3.25
CA GLN A 162 -13.94 29.15 -4.27
C GLN A 162 -14.41 28.21 -5.40
N ILE A 163 -15.66 28.35 -5.85
CA ILE A 163 -16.20 27.49 -6.93
C ILE A 163 -16.34 28.22 -8.27
N PRO A 164 -16.09 27.53 -9.40
CA PRO A 164 -15.50 26.18 -9.48
C PRO A 164 -14.01 26.19 -9.10
N GLY A 165 -13.56 25.17 -8.39
CA GLY A 165 -12.17 25.06 -7.94
C GLY A 165 -11.65 23.62 -7.97
N THR A 166 -10.34 23.46 -8.16
CA THR A 166 -9.66 22.16 -8.13
C THR A 166 -8.70 22.11 -6.96
N VAL A 167 -8.73 21.04 -6.17
CA VAL A 167 -7.85 20.86 -5.01
C VAL A 167 -7.11 19.53 -5.14
N THR A 168 -5.79 19.54 -4.91
CA THR A 168 -4.97 18.33 -4.83
C THR A 168 -4.68 17.98 -3.38
N LEU A 169 -5.18 16.82 -2.95
CA LEU A 169 -4.95 16.23 -1.64
C LEU A 169 -3.84 15.18 -1.75
N THR A 170 -2.93 15.15 -0.77
CA THR A 170 -1.88 14.12 -0.66
C THR A 170 -1.99 13.44 0.70
N ALA A 171 -2.17 12.11 0.68
CA ALA A 171 -2.14 11.26 1.86
C ALA A 171 -0.72 10.77 2.13
N ALA A 172 -0.27 10.88 3.37
CA ALA A 172 0.99 10.33 3.86
C ALA A 172 0.70 9.49 5.11
N ALA A 173 1.07 8.21 5.08
CA ALA A 173 0.91 7.33 6.23
C ALA A 173 2.09 7.53 7.21
N ASP A 174 1.80 7.49 8.50
CA ASP A 174 2.83 7.53 9.54
C ASP A 174 3.55 6.17 9.66
N ILE A 175 4.65 6.12 10.40
CA ILE A 175 5.37 4.87 10.71
C ILE A 175 4.42 3.79 11.21
N GLY A 176 4.49 2.61 10.59
CA GLY A 176 3.66 1.48 10.97
C GLY A 176 2.21 1.60 10.55
N SER A 177 1.95 2.47 9.57
CA SER A 177 0.68 2.57 8.87
C SER A 177 0.93 2.63 7.36
N GLY A 178 -0.07 2.20 6.60
CA GLY A 178 -0.07 2.34 5.15
C GLY A 178 -1.39 2.91 4.68
N PHE A 179 -1.32 3.72 3.64
CA PHE A 179 -2.50 4.27 3.00
C PHE A 179 -3.27 3.13 2.31
N ALA A 180 -4.55 2.96 2.63
CA ALA A 180 -5.38 1.87 2.10
C ALA A 180 -6.34 2.34 1.01
N GLY A 181 -6.37 3.64 0.73
CA GLY A 181 -7.13 4.24 -0.36
C GLY A 181 -8.10 5.32 0.09
N TRP A 182 -8.74 5.93 -0.90
CA TRP A 182 -9.72 6.99 -0.72
C TRP A 182 -11.17 6.48 -0.77
N THR A 183 -12.07 7.17 -0.08
CA THR A 183 -13.53 7.04 -0.29
C THR A 183 -14.18 8.42 -0.40
N GLY A 184 -15.43 8.46 -0.88
CA GLY A 184 -16.14 9.70 -1.18
C GLY A 184 -15.70 10.28 -2.52
N ALA A 185 -15.47 11.58 -2.62
CA ALA A 185 -15.18 12.23 -3.91
C ALA A 185 -13.86 11.80 -4.58
N CYS A 186 -13.02 11.05 -3.87
CA CYS A 186 -11.73 10.53 -4.37
C CYS A 186 -11.74 9.01 -4.57
N GLU A 187 -12.88 8.32 -4.47
CA GLU A 187 -12.94 6.85 -4.50
C GLU A 187 -12.34 6.23 -5.78
N THR A 188 -12.46 6.92 -6.92
CA THR A 188 -11.89 6.47 -8.21
C THR A 188 -10.36 6.47 -8.24
N GLN A 189 -9.69 7.12 -7.29
CA GLN A 189 -8.23 7.14 -7.18
C GLN A 189 -7.67 5.87 -6.54
N GLY A 190 -8.52 5.02 -5.93
CA GLY A 190 -8.09 3.78 -5.29
C GLY A 190 -6.99 4.03 -4.25
N THR A 191 -5.85 3.36 -4.41
CA THR A 191 -4.67 3.42 -3.54
C THR A 191 -3.65 4.49 -3.91
N ASN A 192 -3.89 5.30 -4.94
CA ASN A 192 -3.04 6.44 -5.27
C ASN A 192 -3.12 7.49 -4.14
N PRO A 193 -2.01 7.82 -3.45
CA PRO A 193 -2.02 8.76 -2.33
C PRO A 193 -2.28 10.21 -2.76
N VAL A 194 -2.30 10.51 -4.06
CA VAL A 194 -2.65 11.83 -4.58
C VAL A 194 -4.06 11.78 -5.16
N CYS A 195 -4.95 12.64 -4.65
CA CYS A 195 -6.27 12.84 -5.20
C CYS A 195 -6.45 14.27 -5.70
N GLU A 196 -6.84 14.42 -6.96
CA GLU A 196 -7.30 15.69 -7.52
C GLU A 196 -8.83 15.73 -7.54
N VAL A 197 -9.43 16.66 -6.79
CA VAL A 197 -10.89 16.76 -6.63
C VAL A 197 -11.41 18.07 -7.22
N GLN A 198 -12.46 17.96 -8.05
CA GLN A 198 -13.21 19.10 -8.56
C GLN A 198 -14.32 19.49 -7.57
N ILE A 199 -14.33 20.76 -7.16
CA ILE A 199 -15.23 21.30 -6.14
C ILE A 199 -16.23 22.25 -6.80
N ASN A 200 -17.49 21.80 -6.88
CA ASN A 200 -18.63 22.59 -7.37
C ASN A 200 -19.73 22.77 -6.30
N LEU A 201 -19.64 22.01 -5.21
CA LEU A 201 -20.55 22.00 -4.06
C LEU A 201 -19.79 21.53 -2.82
N ALA A 202 -20.42 21.53 -1.65
CA ALA A 202 -19.78 21.06 -0.42
C ALA A 202 -19.40 19.57 -0.53
N THR A 203 -18.11 19.27 -0.42
CA THR A 203 -17.54 17.95 -0.74
C THR A 203 -16.86 17.34 0.48
N THR A 204 -17.03 16.01 0.65
CA THR A 204 -16.32 15.22 1.66
C THR A 204 -15.41 14.19 1.00
N VAL A 205 -14.18 14.09 1.51
CA VAL A 205 -13.18 13.10 1.10
C VAL A 205 -12.70 12.37 2.34
N SER A 206 -12.55 11.05 2.26
CA SER A 206 -12.07 10.24 3.39
C SER A 206 -10.84 9.45 2.98
N ALA A 207 -9.77 9.52 3.76
CA ALA A 207 -8.55 8.73 3.60
C ALA A 207 -8.54 7.56 4.58
N LYS A 208 -8.39 6.33 4.09
CA LYS A 208 -8.24 5.15 4.94
C LYS A 208 -6.77 4.86 5.18
N PHE A 209 -6.38 4.67 6.44
CA PHE A 209 -5.05 4.20 6.82
C PHE A 209 -5.17 2.88 7.59
N ASP A 210 -4.45 1.86 7.14
CA ASP A 210 -4.43 0.54 7.78
C ASP A 210 -3.09 0.33 8.49
N LYS A 211 -3.13 -0.32 9.65
CA LYS A 211 -1.95 -0.59 10.47
C LYS A 211 -1.04 -1.60 9.78
N ARG A 212 0.27 -1.33 9.79
CA ARG A 212 1.32 -2.24 9.31
C ARG A 212 2.01 -2.88 10.51
N ILE A 213 2.46 -4.12 10.33
CA ILE A 213 3.26 -4.81 11.35
C ILE A 213 4.73 -4.44 11.11
N CYS A 214 5.38 -3.92 12.15
CA CYS A 214 6.77 -3.51 12.09
C CYS A 214 7.61 -4.22 13.16
N THR A 215 8.89 -4.40 12.85
CA THR A 215 9.89 -4.78 13.84
C THR A 215 10.27 -3.59 14.71
N THR A 216 11.03 -3.84 15.78
CA THR A 216 11.55 -2.78 16.67
C THR A 216 12.53 -1.84 15.98
N ASP A 217 13.09 -2.24 14.83
CA ASP A 217 13.96 -1.41 13.99
C ASP A 217 13.16 -0.58 12.95
N ASN A 218 11.84 -0.48 13.09
CA ASN A 218 10.94 0.20 12.15
C ASN A 218 11.04 -0.32 10.71
N VAL A 219 11.22 -1.64 10.58
CA VAL A 219 11.07 -2.35 9.30
C VAL A 219 9.64 -2.89 9.26
N CYS A 220 8.82 -2.32 8.39
CA CYS A 220 7.39 -2.59 8.30
C CYS A 220 7.07 -3.47 7.10
N TRP A 221 6.15 -4.43 7.29
CA TRP A 221 5.64 -5.26 6.20
C TRP A 221 4.69 -4.48 5.29
N GLU A 222 4.95 -4.53 3.99
CA GLU A 222 4.08 -3.94 2.98
C GLU A 222 3.37 -4.98 2.11
N ASN A 223 4.01 -6.13 1.83
CA ASN A 223 3.39 -7.25 1.13
C ASN A 223 4.16 -8.56 1.33
N PRO A 224 3.50 -9.71 1.60
CA PRO A 224 2.07 -9.84 1.93
C PRO A 224 1.69 -9.21 3.28
N LEU A 225 0.43 -8.80 3.40
CA LEU A 225 -0.18 -8.32 4.64
C LEU A 225 -0.95 -9.44 5.35
N PRO A 226 -1.08 -9.42 6.69
CA PRO A 226 -0.53 -8.41 7.62
C PRO A 226 0.99 -8.59 7.88
N THR A 227 1.53 -9.76 7.55
CA THR A 227 2.95 -10.13 7.54
C THR A 227 3.13 -11.21 6.49
N GLY A 228 4.31 -11.36 5.89
CA GLY A 228 4.65 -12.48 5.00
C GLY A 228 5.50 -13.55 5.68
N VAL A 229 5.41 -13.71 7.00
CA VAL A 229 6.05 -14.79 7.75
C VAL A 229 5.20 -16.05 7.70
N THR A 230 5.80 -17.21 7.47
CA THR A 230 5.08 -18.50 7.43
C THR A 230 4.27 -18.72 8.71
N LEU A 231 2.96 -18.89 8.53
CA LEU A 231 2.01 -19.21 9.58
C LEU A 231 1.79 -20.73 9.59
N THR A 232 1.77 -21.29 10.79
CA THR A 232 1.76 -22.75 11.03
C THR A 232 0.41 -23.25 11.50
N SER A 233 -0.35 -22.43 12.23
CA SER A 233 -1.61 -22.83 12.83
C SER A 233 -2.50 -21.62 13.05
N ILE A 234 -3.81 -21.86 13.00
CA ILE A 234 -4.86 -20.87 13.25
C ILE A 234 -5.93 -21.50 14.14
N TRP A 235 -6.42 -20.71 15.09
CA TRP A 235 -7.56 -21.06 15.93
C TRP A 235 -8.37 -19.81 16.22
N GLY A 236 -9.68 -19.92 16.21
CA GLY A 236 -10.56 -18.84 16.63
C GLY A 236 -11.65 -19.30 17.56
N ARG A 237 -12.21 -18.32 18.27
CA ARG A 237 -13.38 -18.53 19.15
C ARG A 237 -14.67 -18.15 18.45
N SER A 238 -14.60 -17.14 17.58
CA SER A 238 -15.76 -16.59 16.88
C SER A 238 -15.32 -15.96 15.57
N LYS A 239 -16.29 -15.54 14.75
CA LYS A 239 -16.04 -14.86 13.47
C LYS A 239 -15.30 -13.52 13.61
N THR A 240 -15.26 -12.96 14.82
CA THR A 240 -14.58 -11.70 15.13
C THR A 240 -13.35 -11.88 15.99
N GLU A 241 -12.95 -13.11 16.32
CA GLU A 241 -11.79 -13.30 17.18
C GLU A 241 -11.04 -14.60 16.89
N ALA A 242 -9.84 -14.44 16.34
CA ALA A 242 -8.97 -15.52 15.93
C ALA A 242 -7.50 -15.19 16.20
N TRP A 243 -6.69 -16.23 16.31
CA TRP A 243 -5.24 -16.18 16.48
C TRP A 243 -4.57 -17.06 15.44
N ALA A 244 -3.52 -16.54 14.83
CA ALA A 244 -2.63 -17.29 13.96
C ALA A 244 -1.22 -17.21 14.53
N VAL A 245 -0.49 -18.31 14.46
CA VAL A 245 0.89 -18.41 14.96
C VAL A 245 1.83 -18.88 13.87
N GLY A 246 3.12 -18.59 14.00
CA GLY A 246 4.09 -18.88 12.95
C GLY A 246 5.55 -18.84 13.37
N GLU A 247 6.41 -18.66 12.37
CA GLU A 247 7.86 -18.53 12.56
C GLU A 247 8.24 -17.29 13.37
N ASN A 248 9.45 -17.26 13.91
CA ASN A 248 10.00 -16.14 14.67
C ASN A 248 9.12 -15.70 15.87
N GLY A 249 8.40 -16.65 16.48
CA GLY A 249 7.47 -16.36 17.57
C GLY A 249 6.26 -15.53 17.17
N THR A 250 5.95 -15.45 15.87
CA THR A 250 4.83 -14.66 15.35
C THR A 250 3.52 -15.13 15.96
N ILE A 251 2.77 -14.19 16.52
CA ILE A 251 1.36 -14.36 16.87
C ILE A 251 0.61 -13.15 16.31
N LEU A 252 -0.43 -13.43 15.55
CA LEU A 252 -1.38 -12.46 15.04
C LEU A 252 -2.72 -12.65 15.74
N ARG A 253 -3.40 -11.56 16.05
CA ARG A 253 -4.77 -11.57 16.59
C ARG A 253 -5.70 -10.80 15.65
N TYR A 254 -6.81 -11.44 15.30
CA TYR A 254 -7.91 -10.83 14.59
C TYR A 254 -8.93 -10.27 15.57
N ASP A 255 -9.35 -9.03 15.38
CA ASP A 255 -10.36 -8.35 16.21
C ASP A 255 -11.73 -8.23 15.54
N GLY A 256 -11.92 -8.88 14.39
CA GLY A 256 -13.14 -8.79 13.57
C GLY A 256 -13.05 -7.78 12.45
N THR A 257 -12.00 -6.95 12.43
CA THR A 257 -11.75 -5.97 11.36
C THR A 257 -10.35 -6.09 10.78
N SER A 258 -9.34 -6.38 11.60
CA SER A 258 -7.96 -6.41 11.17
C SER A 258 -7.13 -7.43 11.96
N TRP A 259 -6.08 -7.92 11.32
CA TRP A 259 -5.06 -8.73 11.97
C TRP A 259 -3.96 -7.82 12.49
N THR A 260 -3.63 -7.96 13.76
CA THR A 260 -2.57 -7.18 14.42
C THR A 260 -1.56 -8.10 15.10
N ALA A 261 -0.30 -7.66 15.19
CA ALA A 261 0.71 -8.39 15.93
C ALA A 261 0.36 -8.42 17.43
N SER A 262 0.48 -9.59 18.05
CA SER A 262 0.33 -9.81 19.48
C SER A 262 1.66 -10.36 20.02
N PRO A 263 2.54 -9.51 20.58
CA PRO A 263 3.90 -9.94 20.94
C PRO A 263 3.92 -11.14 21.89
N SER A 264 4.58 -12.21 21.47
CA SER A 264 4.66 -13.47 22.22
C SER A 264 5.75 -13.49 23.30
N GLY A 265 6.76 -12.61 23.15
CA GLY A 265 7.95 -12.59 23.99
C GLY A 265 9.00 -13.66 23.66
N VAL A 266 8.81 -14.43 22.58
CA VAL A 266 9.72 -15.50 22.16
C VAL A 266 10.09 -15.36 20.68
N ASN A 267 11.22 -15.95 20.27
CA ASN A 267 11.68 -15.96 18.87
C ASN A 267 11.57 -17.34 18.21
N GLN A 268 11.12 -18.36 18.95
CA GLN A 268 11.02 -19.71 18.42
C GLN A 268 9.79 -19.86 17.52
N ARG A 269 9.90 -20.69 16.47
CA ARG A 269 8.75 -21.07 15.65
C ARG A 269 7.67 -21.68 16.53
N LEU A 270 6.48 -21.09 16.52
CA LEU A 270 5.28 -21.63 17.12
C LEU A 270 4.62 -22.54 16.09
N ASN A 271 4.22 -23.75 16.49
CA ASN A 271 3.70 -24.79 15.60
C ASN A 271 2.19 -24.98 15.73
N ALA A 272 1.60 -24.71 16.88
CA ALA A 272 0.17 -24.88 17.10
C ALA A 272 -0.39 -23.85 18.09
N VAL A 273 -1.64 -23.44 17.88
CA VAL A 273 -2.41 -22.54 18.76
C VAL A 273 -3.78 -23.13 19.06
N PHE A 274 -4.23 -22.97 20.30
CA PHE A 274 -5.54 -23.41 20.76
C PHE A 274 -5.99 -22.56 21.93
N GLY A 275 -7.29 -22.36 22.12
CA GLY A 275 -7.82 -21.60 23.24
C GLY A 275 -9.11 -22.15 23.80
N PHE A 276 -9.45 -21.66 24.98
CA PHE A 276 -10.68 -22.00 25.69
C PHE A 276 -11.61 -20.78 25.82
N ALA A 277 -11.02 -19.58 25.91
CA ALA A 277 -11.73 -18.33 26.11
C ALA A 277 -10.95 -17.15 25.51
N ALA A 278 -11.47 -15.92 25.63
CA ALA A 278 -10.81 -14.71 25.12
C ALA A 278 -9.53 -14.34 25.84
N ASN A 279 -9.44 -14.74 27.10
CA ASN A 279 -8.35 -14.51 28.00
C ASN A 279 -7.57 -15.79 28.31
N GLU A 280 -7.75 -16.83 27.50
CA GLU A 280 -7.13 -18.13 27.73
C GLU A 280 -6.82 -18.81 26.40
N VAL A 281 -5.66 -18.48 25.84
CA VAL A 281 -5.14 -19.02 24.58
C VAL A 281 -3.71 -19.49 24.80
N TRP A 282 -3.34 -20.59 24.18
CA TRP A 282 -2.05 -21.25 24.31
C TRP A 282 -1.42 -21.42 22.94
N ALA A 283 -0.11 -21.22 22.87
CA ALA A 283 0.68 -21.58 21.70
C ALA A 283 1.92 -22.38 22.11
N VAL A 284 2.27 -23.37 21.31
CA VAL A 284 3.42 -24.26 21.53
C VAL A 284 4.32 -24.27 20.31
N GLY A 285 5.61 -24.53 20.51
CA GLY A 285 6.60 -24.42 19.45
C GLY A 285 7.89 -25.19 19.67
N ASN A 286 8.89 -24.81 18.88
CA ASN A 286 10.20 -25.42 18.87
C ASN A 286 10.95 -25.23 20.20
N GLY A 287 11.83 -26.17 20.55
CA GLY A 287 12.67 -26.07 21.74
C GLY A 287 11.88 -26.11 23.06
N GLY A 288 10.74 -26.80 23.10
CA GLY A 288 9.89 -26.88 24.28
C GLY A 288 9.09 -25.61 24.58
N THR A 289 9.05 -24.65 23.65
CA THR A 289 8.43 -23.35 23.88
C THR A 289 6.92 -23.47 24.09
N VAL A 290 6.42 -22.91 25.19
CA VAL A 290 4.99 -22.75 25.47
C VAL A 290 4.74 -21.33 25.95
N VAL A 291 3.74 -20.68 25.38
CA VAL A 291 3.28 -19.34 25.80
C VAL A 291 1.75 -19.36 26.02
N ARG A 292 1.31 -18.60 27.02
CA ARG A 292 -0.10 -18.48 27.43
C ARG A 292 -0.54 -17.02 27.42
N TRP A 293 -1.68 -16.75 26.81
CA TRP A 293 -2.39 -15.49 26.79
C TRP A 293 -3.38 -15.41 27.95
N ASP A 294 -3.29 -14.35 28.75
CA ASP A 294 -4.15 -14.11 29.92
C ASP A 294 -5.27 -13.07 29.67
N GLY A 295 -5.45 -12.62 28.43
CA GLY A 295 -6.34 -11.51 28.06
C GLY A 295 -5.64 -10.18 27.87
N THR A 296 -4.40 -10.05 28.36
CA THR A 296 -3.61 -8.80 28.29
C THR A 296 -2.23 -9.01 27.70
N LYS A 297 -1.56 -10.13 27.99
CA LYS A 297 -0.22 -10.43 27.50
C LYS A 297 0.01 -11.92 27.32
N TRP A 298 1.01 -12.25 26.50
CA TRP A 298 1.59 -13.58 26.43
C TRP A 298 2.68 -13.74 27.49
N SER A 299 2.68 -14.87 28.18
CA SER A 299 3.71 -15.24 29.16
C SER A 299 4.22 -16.66 28.90
N SER A 300 5.52 -16.88 28.99
CA SER A 300 6.11 -18.22 28.84
C SER A 300 5.72 -19.13 30.00
N VAL A 301 5.47 -20.41 29.68
CA VAL A 301 5.18 -21.46 30.65
C VAL A 301 6.22 -22.57 30.47
N ASN A 302 6.79 -23.06 31.57
CA ASN A 302 7.79 -24.12 31.51
C ASN A 302 7.12 -25.46 31.15
N SER A 303 7.50 -26.02 30.01
CA SER A 303 6.97 -27.29 29.51
C SER A 303 7.67 -28.52 30.09
N THR A 304 8.79 -28.37 30.79
CA THR A 304 9.69 -29.44 31.24
C THR A 304 10.38 -30.23 30.10
N SER A 305 10.22 -29.80 28.85
CA SER A 305 10.80 -30.45 27.67
C SER A 305 11.64 -29.45 26.86
N THR A 306 12.62 -29.95 26.12
CA THR A 306 13.38 -29.18 25.11
C THR A 306 13.06 -29.63 23.68
N ASN A 307 12.16 -30.61 23.52
CA ASN A 307 11.78 -31.14 22.21
C ASN A 307 10.86 -30.18 21.45
N HIS A 308 10.78 -30.31 20.13
CA HIS A 308 9.83 -29.54 19.33
C HIS A 308 8.39 -29.96 19.62
N LEU A 309 7.59 -29.04 20.16
CA LEU A 309 6.16 -29.25 20.43
C LEU A 309 5.39 -28.94 19.14
N ARG A 310 4.53 -29.86 18.69
CA ARG A 310 3.89 -29.83 17.36
C ARG A 310 2.38 -29.64 17.41
N GLY A 311 1.72 -30.11 18.46
CA GLY A 311 0.27 -30.01 18.58
C GLY A 311 -0.17 -29.81 20.03
N LEU A 312 -1.32 -29.18 20.22
CA LEU A 312 -1.98 -29.04 21.52
C LEU A 312 -3.49 -29.16 21.36
N TRP A 313 -4.15 -29.72 22.37
CA TRP A 313 -5.60 -29.74 22.49
C TRP A 313 -5.97 -29.90 23.95
N GLY A 314 -7.06 -29.28 24.39
CA GLY A 314 -7.57 -29.49 25.74
C GLY A 314 -9.08 -29.45 25.82
N ALA A 315 -9.61 -30.06 26.88
CA ALA A 315 -11.03 -30.01 27.22
C ALA A 315 -11.39 -28.76 28.03
N ASP A 316 -10.46 -28.31 28.89
CA ASP A 316 -10.57 -27.11 29.73
C ASP A 316 -9.16 -26.65 30.15
N ASN A 317 -9.09 -25.55 30.92
CA ASN A 317 -7.83 -24.94 31.37
C ASN A 317 -7.02 -25.76 32.40
N LYS A 318 -7.52 -26.92 32.82
CA LYS A 318 -6.84 -27.90 33.70
C LYS A 318 -6.60 -29.25 33.00
N ASN A 319 -6.99 -29.37 31.74
CA ASN A 319 -6.89 -30.59 30.94
C ASN A 319 -6.41 -30.25 29.53
N LEU A 320 -5.20 -29.69 29.45
CA LEU A 320 -4.51 -29.39 28.20
C LEU A 320 -3.41 -30.43 27.97
N PHE A 321 -3.39 -31.01 26.77
CA PHE A 321 -2.37 -31.95 26.33
C PHE A 321 -1.52 -31.31 25.22
N VAL A 322 -0.21 -31.57 25.28
CA VAL A 322 0.75 -31.10 24.28
C VAL A 322 1.56 -32.29 23.78
N VAL A 323 1.76 -32.35 22.47
CA VAL A 323 2.47 -33.44 21.80
C VAL A 323 3.61 -32.92 20.93
N GLY A 324 4.63 -33.74 20.71
CA GLY A 324 5.75 -33.34 19.88
C GLY A 324 6.76 -34.44 19.55
N ALA A 325 7.96 -34.00 19.18
CA ALA A 325 9.06 -34.87 18.75
C ALA A 325 9.53 -35.82 19.86
N GLY A 326 10.10 -36.96 19.48
CA GLY A 326 10.65 -37.97 20.39
C GLY A 326 9.61 -38.63 21.29
N GLY A 327 8.35 -38.69 20.87
CA GLY A 327 7.24 -39.23 21.69
C GLY A 327 6.85 -38.33 22.86
N THR A 328 7.17 -37.02 22.79
CA THR A 328 6.82 -36.06 23.84
C THR A 328 5.29 -35.97 23.97
N LEU A 329 4.78 -36.33 25.14
CA LEU A 329 3.38 -36.13 25.54
C LEU A 329 3.36 -35.52 26.94
N LEU A 330 2.81 -34.31 27.03
CA LEU A 330 2.72 -33.54 28.27
C LEU A 330 1.26 -33.28 28.60
N LYS A 331 0.93 -33.26 29.90
CA LYS A 331 -0.38 -32.83 30.40
C LYS A 331 -0.19 -31.66 31.38
N TRP A 332 -0.95 -30.60 31.15
CA TRP A 332 -1.14 -29.50 32.08
C TRP A 332 -2.34 -29.78 32.98
N ASP A 333 -2.17 -29.59 34.29
CA ASP A 333 -3.19 -29.85 35.31
C ASP A 333 -3.87 -28.59 35.88
N GLY A 334 -3.52 -27.42 35.36
CA GLY A 334 -3.92 -26.12 35.91
C GLY A 334 -2.78 -25.37 36.61
N THR A 335 -1.68 -26.07 36.94
CA THR A 335 -0.55 -25.51 37.69
C THR A 335 0.81 -25.77 37.03
N SER A 336 1.03 -26.97 36.50
CA SER A 336 2.30 -27.35 35.89
C SER A 336 2.12 -28.40 34.80
N PHE A 337 3.14 -28.55 33.94
CA PHE A 337 3.22 -29.65 32.98
C PHE A 337 3.87 -30.88 33.62
N ALA A 338 3.28 -32.04 33.38
CA ALA A 338 3.85 -33.34 33.69
C ALA A 338 3.93 -34.21 32.43
N ALA A 339 5.00 -34.98 32.30
CA ALA A 339 5.14 -35.96 31.22
C ALA A 339 4.16 -37.12 31.42
N VAL A 340 3.52 -37.56 30.34
CA VAL A 340 2.66 -38.74 30.31
C VAL A 340 3.32 -39.80 29.46
N THR A 341 3.47 -41.01 30.01
CA THR A 341 4.09 -42.13 29.30
C THR A 341 3.16 -42.66 28.21
N PRO A 342 3.56 -42.59 26.92
CA PRO A 342 2.78 -43.20 25.85
C PRO A 342 2.92 -44.74 25.86
N PRO A 343 2.06 -45.48 25.14
CA PRO A 343 2.20 -46.92 25.01
C PRO A 343 3.60 -47.33 24.51
N ALA A 344 4.17 -48.40 25.06
CA ALA A 344 5.54 -48.83 24.73
C ALA A 344 5.75 -49.07 23.22
N ALA A 345 4.71 -49.52 22.50
CA ALA A 345 4.73 -49.75 21.06
C ALA A 345 5.02 -48.49 20.21
N VAL A 346 4.86 -47.30 20.79
CA VAL A 346 5.07 -46.01 20.11
C VAL A 346 6.12 -45.13 20.79
N ALA A 347 6.84 -45.67 21.78
CA ALA A 347 7.85 -44.93 22.50
C ALA A 347 8.94 -44.37 21.56
N GLY A 348 9.28 -43.09 21.73
CA GLY A 348 10.31 -42.39 20.95
C GLY A 348 9.90 -41.94 19.54
N ARG A 349 8.71 -42.33 19.04
CA ARG A 349 8.22 -41.87 17.72
C ARG A 349 7.64 -40.47 17.79
N ASP A 350 7.79 -39.68 16.73
CA ASP A 350 7.24 -38.32 16.71
C ASP A 350 5.71 -38.31 16.69
N PHE A 351 5.13 -37.46 17.53
CA PHE A 351 3.70 -37.10 17.49
C PHE A 351 3.52 -35.77 16.77
N ASN A 352 2.62 -35.74 15.78
CA ASN A 352 2.43 -34.60 14.89
C ASN A 352 1.20 -33.76 15.23
N ALA A 353 0.07 -34.41 15.57
CA ALA A 353 -1.18 -33.70 15.88
C ALA A 353 -1.98 -34.41 16.96
N ILE A 354 -2.86 -33.64 17.61
CA ILE A 354 -3.73 -34.08 18.68
C ILE A 354 -5.09 -33.41 18.53
N HIS A 355 -6.18 -34.17 18.74
CA HIS A 355 -7.53 -33.63 18.81
C HIS A 355 -8.42 -34.52 19.66
N GLY A 356 -9.35 -33.93 20.39
CA GLY A 356 -10.33 -34.65 21.22
C GLY A 356 -11.75 -34.15 21.03
N VAL A 357 -12.71 -34.98 21.42
CA VAL A 357 -14.14 -34.60 21.55
C VAL A 357 -14.55 -34.41 23.00
N SER A 358 -13.76 -34.95 23.94
CA SER A 358 -13.93 -34.81 25.39
C SER A 358 -12.61 -35.09 26.11
N ALA A 359 -12.56 -34.79 27.41
CA ALA A 359 -11.41 -35.12 28.27
C ALA A 359 -11.09 -36.63 28.34
N THR A 360 -12.03 -37.48 27.91
CA THR A 360 -11.93 -38.95 27.92
C THR A 360 -11.87 -39.53 26.52
N ASN A 361 -11.80 -38.72 25.47
CA ASN A 361 -11.74 -39.22 24.10
C ASN A 361 -10.88 -38.32 23.23
N ILE A 362 -9.58 -38.65 23.22
CA ILE A 362 -8.52 -37.88 22.58
C ILE A 362 -7.74 -38.81 21.66
N ARG A 363 -7.38 -38.32 20.48
CA ARG A 363 -6.51 -39.03 19.55
C ARG A 363 -5.26 -38.22 19.24
N ILE A 364 -4.14 -38.92 19.11
CA ILE A 364 -2.86 -38.38 18.70
C ILE A 364 -2.40 -39.15 17.47
N THR A 365 -1.86 -38.43 16.50
CA THR A 365 -1.27 -39.01 15.29
C THR A 365 0.22 -38.75 15.21
N GLY A 366 0.94 -39.56 14.43
CA GLY A 366 2.39 -39.44 14.31
C GLY A 366 2.97 -40.16 13.08
N GLU A 367 4.22 -40.57 13.21
CA GLU A 367 4.96 -41.24 12.14
C GLU A 367 4.44 -42.66 11.85
N VAL A 368 4.61 -43.10 10.59
CA VAL A 368 4.34 -44.49 10.16
C VAL A 368 2.93 -44.96 10.55
N GLY A 369 1.91 -44.16 10.24
CA GLY A 369 0.51 -44.53 10.45
C GLY A 369 0.03 -44.51 11.91
N LEU A 370 0.87 -44.01 12.82
CA LEU A 370 0.61 -44.05 14.26
C LEU A 370 -0.67 -43.30 14.62
N VAL A 371 -1.51 -44.00 15.39
CA VAL A 371 -2.65 -43.41 16.12
C VAL A 371 -2.64 -43.98 17.53
N ILE A 372 -2.72 -43.12 18.53
CA ILE A 372 -3.03 -43.52 19.91
C ILE A 372 -4.29 -42.81 20.38
N ARG A 373 -5.10 -43.51 21.18
CA ARG A 373 -6.34 -43.01 21.74
C ARG A 373 -6.31 -43.06 23.27
N TRP A 374 -6.72 -41.98 23.89
CA TRP A 374 -7.08 -41.90 25.30
C TRP A 374 -8.58 -42.16 25.44
N ASN A 375 -8.95 -43.08 26.34
CA ASN A 375 -10.34 -43.43 26.63
C ASN A 375 -10.84 -42.91 28.00
N GLY A 376 -10.06 -42.06 28.66
CA GLY A 376 -10.33 -41.60 30.04
C GLY A 376 -9.57 -42.37 31.12
N THR A 377 -9.03 -43.54 30.80
CA THR A 377 -8.31 -44.40 31.76
C THR A 377 -6.92 -44.81 31.28
N ALA A 378 -6.76 -45.11 29.99
CA ALA A 378 -5.51 -45.56 29.41
C ALA A 378 -5.33 -45.06 27.98
N TRP A 379 -4.06 -44.97 27.57
CA TRP A 379 -3.68 -44.80 26.17
C TRP A 379 -3.56 -46.16 25.50
N ALA A 380 -4.16 -46.30 24.33
CA ALA A 380 -4.09 -47.51 23.51
C ALA A 380 -3.74 -47.16 22.06
N THR A 381 -3.02 -48.04 21.37
CA THR A 381 -2.72 -47.90 19.94
C THR A 381 -3.93 -48.29 19.09
N GLU A 382 -4.23 -47.50 18.06
CA GLU A 382 -5.18 -47.83 17.00
C GLU A 382 -4.42 -48.04 15.68
N SER A 383 -4.91 -48.93 14.81
CA SER A 383 -4.39 -49.05 13.45
C SER A 383 -5.13 -48.07 12.54
N SER A 384 -4.43 -47.10 11.96
CA SER A 384 -5.00 -46.21 10.94
C SER A 384 -5.25 -46.89 9.59
N GLY A 385 -4.73 -48.11 9.41
CA GLY A 385 -4.69 -48.81 8.12
C GLY A 385 -3.66 -48.23 7.13
N SER A 386 -2.96 -47.14 7.48
CA SER A 386 -1.96 -46.50 6.63
C SER A 386 -0.54 -46.77 7.14
N PRO A 387 0.46 -46.95 6.25
CA PRO A 387 1.87 -47.02 6.65
C PRO A 387 2.57 -45.65 6.66
N ARG A 388 1.88 -44.55 6.32
CA ARG A 388 2.50 -43.24 6.07
C ARG A 388 2.36 -42.31 7.28
N ASN A 389 3.25 -41.32 7.36
CA ASN A 389 3.17 -40.29 8.40
C ASN A 389 1.82 -39.55 8.33
N LEU A 390 1.23 -39.35 9.51
CA LEU A 390 -0.03 -38.64 9.70
C LEU A 390 0.29 -37.31 10.38
N TYR A 391 -0.13 -36.20 9.77
CA TYR A 391 0.19 -34.84 10.22
C TYR A 391 -1.01 -34.12 10.83
N ALA A 392 -2.23 -34.59 10.58
CA ALA A 392 -3.44 -33.95 11.06
C ALA A 392 -4.47 -34.97 11.53
N VAL A 393 -5.27 -34.57 12.53
CA VAL A 393 -6.41 -35.32 13.04
C VAL A 393 -7.54 -34.35 13.38
N TRP A 394 -8.76 -34.69 12.98
CA TRP A 394 -9.96 -34.03 13.45
C TRP A 394 -11.01 -35.07 13.84
N HIS A 395 -11.67 -34.83 14.97
CA HIS A 395 -12.61 -35.77 15.57
C HIS A 395 -13.94 -35.04 15.79
N ALA A 396 -14.98 -35.44 15.06
CA ALA A 396 -16.30 -34.82 15.17
C ALA A 396 -17.06 -35.37 16.38
N ASP A 397 -17.12 -36.70 16.46
CA ASP A 397 -17.90 -37.44 17.44
C ASP A 397 -17.36 -38.88 17.55
N ALA A 398 -17.93 -39.68 18.44
CA ALA A 398 -17.49 -41.05 18.70
C ALA A 398 -17.41 -41.96 17.46
N ASN A 399 -18.22 -41.66 16.43
CA ASN A 399 -18.34 -42.44 15.20
C ASN A 399 -17.58 -41.84 14.03
N ASN A 400 -17.05 -40.64 14.15
CA ASN A 400 -16.55 -39.89 13.00
C ASN A 400 -15.25 -39.15 13.31
N ALA A 401 -14.16 -39.58 12.67
CA ALA A 401 -12.87 -38.90 12.74
C ALA A 401 -12.10 -39.03 11.41
N TRP A 402 -11.22 -38.06 11.15
CA TRP A 402 -10.45 -37.97 9.92
C TRP A 402 -8.97 -37.76 10.23
N LEU A 403 -8.13 -38.45 9.47
CA LEU A 403 -6.68 -38.31 9.48
C LEU A 403 -6.22 -37.80 8.13
N GLY A 404 -5.18 -36.97 8.16
CA GLY A 404 -4.50 -36.45 6.98
C GLY A 404 -3.01 -36.64 7.15
N GLY A 405 -2.33 -37.00 6.06
CA GLY A 405 -0.92 -37.34 6.12
C GLY A 405 -0.19 -37.18 4.80
N PHE A 406 1.00 -37.78 4.77
CA PHE A 406 1.96 -37.68 3.68
C PHE A 406 1.42 -38.28 2.36
N ILE A 407 1.62 -37.55 1.26
CA ILE A 407 1.29 -37.96 -0.11
C ILE A 407 -0.18 -38.42 -0.26
N GLY A 408 -1.12 -37.49 -0.02
CA GLY A 408 -2.55 -37.70 -0.22
C GLY A 408 -3.19 -38.71 0.72
N ASN A 409 -2.45 -39.21 1.72
CA ASN A 409 -2.94 -40.25 2.60
C ASN A 409 -3.98 -39.71 3.57
N THR A 410 -5.19 -40.27 3.53
CA THR A 410 -6.24 -39.97 4.51
C THR A 410 -6.83 -41.26 5.06
N SER A 411 -7.38 -41.18 6.27
CA SER A 411 -8.11 -42.28 6.89
C SER A 411 -9.36 -41.75 7.57
N ILE A 412 -10.46 -42.50 7.50
CA ILE A 412 -11.74 -42.14 8.11
C ILE A 412 -12.14 -43.20 9.11
N TRP A 413 -12.50 -42.77 10.31
CA TRP A 413 -13.08 -43.58 11.37
C TRP A 413 -14.60 -43.57 11.23
N ASN A 414 -15.22 -44.75 11.35
CA ASN A 414 -16.67 -44.94 11.23
C ASN A 414 -17.36 -45.39 12.54
N GLY A 415 -16.66 -45.31 13.69
CA GLY A 415 -17.12 -45.82 14.98
C GLY A 415 -16.55 -47.17 15.36
N THR A 416 -16.02 -47.93 14.40
CA THR A 416 -15.50 -49.29 14.64
C THR A 416 -14.10 -49.50 14.08
N SER A 417 -13.79 -48.94 12.90
CA SER A 417 -12.50 -49.14 12.25
C SER A 417 -12.08 -47.91 11.43
N TRP A 418 -10.76 -47.83 11.20
CA TRP A 418 -10.17 -46.88 10.27
C TRP A 418 -10.16 -47.45 8.85
N THR A 419 -10.57 -46.64 7.88
CA THR A 419 -10.52 -46.98 6.45
C THR A 419 -9.68 -45.95 5.72
N VAL A 420 -8.64 -46.41 5.00
CA VAL A 420 -7.80 -45.54 4.18
C VAL A 420 -8.56 -45.07 2.94
N LYS A 421 -8.54 -43.75 2.69
CA LYS A 421 -9.09 -43.11 1.49
C LYS A 421 -8.04 -42.22 0.83
N ALA A 422 -7.01 -42.83 0.26
CA ALA A 422 -5.94 -42.10 -0.41
C ALA A 422 -6.48 -41.20 -1.53
N GLN A 423 -5.97 -39.97 -1.59
CA GLN A 423 -6.35 -38.98 -2.60
C GLN A 423 -5.35 -39.01 -3.76
N PRO A 424 -5.83 -38.94 -5.01
CA PRO A 424 -5.00 -39.15 -6.21
C PRO A 424 -3.99 -38.03 -6.48
N THR A 425 -4.09 -36.89 -5.79
CA THR A 425 -3.22 -35.73 -6.04
C THR A 425 -1.80 -35.87 -5.49
N GLY A 426 -1.57 -36.77 -4.54
CA GLY A 426 -0.25 -37.01 -3.96
C GLY A 426 0.29 -35.87 -3.08
N TRP A 427 -0.51 -34.86 -2.74
CA TRP A 427 -0.10 -33.75 -1.87
C TRP A 427 -0.29 -34.07 -0.39
N THR A 428 0.62 -33.59 0.46
CA THR A 428 0.51 -33.80 1.92
C THR A 428 -0.58 -32.93 2.52
N PHE A 429 -1.37 -33.50 3.44
CA PHE A 429 -2.35 -32.78 4.25
C PHE A 429 -1.73 -32.34 5.57
N ASN A 430 -1.70 -31.02 5.80
CA ASN A 430 -1.03 -30.41 6.96
C ASN A 430 -1.98 -30.16 8.14
N SER A 431 -3.25 -29.84 7.87
CA SER A 431 -4.24 -29.53 8.91
C SER A 431 -5.65 -29.93 8.47
N ILE A 432 -6.49 -30.25 9.45
CA ILE A 432 -7.89 -30.63 9.24
C ILE A 432 -8.77 -29.87 10.21
N TRP A 433 -9.90 -29.37 9.73
CA TRP A 433 -10.97 -28.83 10.54
C TRP A 433 -12.32 -29.18 9.93
N GLY A 434 -13.34 -29.40 10.75
CA GLY A 434 -14.71 -29.61 10.26
C GLY A 434 -15.73 -28.86 11.08
N SER A 435 -16.85 -28.51 10.45
CA SER A 435 -18.04 -28.00 11.15
C SER A 435 -18.99 -29.13 11.57
N GLY A 436 -18.74 -30.36 11.12
CA GLY A 436 -19.54 -31.55 11.38
C GLY A 436 -19.06 -32.73 10.54
N PRO A 437 -19.63 -33.94 10.75
CA PRO A 437 -19.12 -35.13 10.08
C PRO A 437 -19.33 -35.15 8.56
N GLU A 438 -20.18 -34.26 8.06
CA GLU A 438 -20.50 -34.09 6.65
C GLU A 438 -19.97 -32.77 6.08
N ASN A 439 -19.00 -32.15 6.77
CA ASN A 439 -18.33 -30.95 6.30
C ASN A 439 -16.95 -30.83 6.95
N VAL A 440 -15.95 -31.38 6.26
CA VAL A 440 -14.57 -31.43 6.72
C VAL A 440 -13.64 -30.85 5.67
N TRP A 441 -12.77 -29.97 6.10
CA TRP A 441 -11.78 -29.25 5.32
C TRP A 441 -10.39 -29.76 5.63
N PHE A 442 -9.62 -29.99 4.58
CA PHE A 442 -8.22 -30.41 4.65
C PHE A 442 -7.38 -29.35 3.95
N ALA A 443 -6.48 -28.72 4.70
CA ALA A 443 -5.45 -27.86 4.15
C ALA A 443 -4.27 -28.72 3.69
N ALA A 444 -3.81 -28.50 2.46
CA ALA A 444 -2.75 -29.27 1.84
C ALA A 444 -1.62 -28.38 1.29
N GLN A 445 -0.55 -29.04 0.88
CA GLN A 445 0.51 -28.43 0.07
C GLN A 445 -0.04 -27.90 -1.27
N ALA A 446 0.76 -27.05 -1.93
CA ALA A 446 0.45 -26.45 -3.23
C ALA A 446 -0.84 -25.59 -3.27
N GLY A 447 -1.24 -25.03 -2.12
CA GLY A 447 -2.41 -24.14 -2.03
C GLY A 447 -3.74 -24.85 -2.25
N LEU A 448 -3.81 -26.16 -2.03
CA LEU A 448 -5.01 -26.94 -2.26
C LEU A 448 -5.83 -27.14 -0.99
N PHE A 449 -7.14 -27.08 -1.14
CA PHE A 449 -8.07 -27.63 -0.17
C PHE A 449 -8.71 -28.90 -0.68
N PHE A 450 -8.99 -29.82 0.23
CA PHE A 450 -9.98 -30.86 0.00
C PHE A 450 -11.15 -30.64 0.94
N ARG A 451 -12.36 -30.74 0.39
CA ARG A 451 -13.59 -30.66 1.16
C ARG A 451 -14.33 -31.98 1.05
N TYR A 452 -14.61 -32.58 2.20
CA TYR A 452 -15.56 -33.68 2.33
C TYR A 452 -16.92 -33.12 2.74
N TYR A 453 -17.91 -33.19 1.86
CA TYR A 453 -19.21 -32.57 2.12
C TYR A 453 -20.37 -33.22 1.35
N ARG A 454 -21.62 -32.90 1.73
CA ARG A 454 -22.79 -33.24 0.91
C ARG A 454 -22.99 -32.23 -0.23
N ASP A 455 -22.99 -32.74 -1.45
CA ASP A 455 -23.25 -31.91 -2.64
C ASP A 455 -24.75 -31.59 -2.82
N VAL A 456 -25.06 -30.86 -3.90
CA VAL A 456 -26.45 -30.50 -4.27
C VAL A 456 -27.34 -31.71 -4.59
N LYS A 457 -26.76 -32.89 -4.81
CA LYS A 457 -27.46 -34.16 -5.03
C LYS A 457 -27.60 -34.98 -3.74
N ASN A 458 -27.26 -34.38 -2.59
CA ASN A 458 -27.28 -35.02 -1.27
C ASN A 458 -26.30 -36.20 -1.15
N ALA A 459 -25.28 -36.27 -2.02
CA ALA A 459 -24.23 -37.29 -1.98
C ALA A 459 -23.01 -36.77 -1.22
N LEU A 460 -22.40 -37.62 -0.40
CA LEU A 460 -21.12 -37.31 0.24
C LEU A 460 -20.01 -37.37 -0.82
N VAL A 461 -19.44 -36.21 -1.13
CA VAL A 461 -18.39 -36.03 -2.13
C VAL A 461 -17.08 -35.60 -1.47
N TRP A 462 -15.99 -36.01 -2.11
CA TRP A 462 -14.64 -35.53 -1.83
C TRP A 462 -14.20 -34.69 -3.01
N GLU A 463 -13.94 -33.41 -2.80
CA GLU A 463 -13.62 -32.49 -3.88
C GLU A 463 -12.41 -31.63 -3.54
N ALA A 464 -11.46 -31.56 -4.49
CA ALA A 464 -10.40 -30.57 -4.44
C ALA A 464 -10.97 -29.18 -4.77
N LYS A 465 -10.79 -28.22 -3.87
CA LYS A 465 -11.15 -26.82 -4.08
C LYS A 465 -9.87 -26.01 -4.28
N PRO A 466 -9.72 -25.30 -5.43
CA PRO A 466 -8.59 -24.41 -5.62
C PRO A 466 -8.68 -23.23 -4.66
N SER A 467 -7.54 -22.76 -4.19
CA SER A 467 -7.41 -21.49 -3.47
C SER A 467 -6.72 -20.44 -4.37
N PRO A 468 -6.77 -19.14 -4.02
CA PRO A 468 -6.08 -18.10 -4.78
C PRO A 468 -4.55 -18.16 -4.65
N VAL A 469 -4.00 -19.03 -3.79
CA VAL A 469 -2.57 -19.14 -3.51
C VAL A 469 -1.99 -20.46 -4.00
N LYS A 470 -0.66 -20.50 -4.17
CA LYS A 470 0.09 -21.70 -4.59
C LYS A 470 1.01 -22.26 -3.50
N GLY A 471 1.31 -21.47 -2.46
CA GLY A 471 2.09 -21.90 -1.30
C GLY A 471 1.35 -22.93 -0.43
N SER A 472 2.07 -23.62 0.46
CA SER A 472 1.45 -24.63 1.34
C SER A 472 0.50 -23.97 2.32
N LEU A 473 -0.65 -24.60 2.55
CA LEU A 473 -1.56 -24.24 3.63
C LEU A 473 -1.24 -25.13 4.83
N ASN A 474 -0.92 -24.51 5.97
CA ASN A 474 -0.39 -25.19 7.14
C ASN A 474 -1.45 -25.33 8.25
N GLY A 475 -2.39 -24.38 8.34
CA GLY A 475 -3.48 -24.40 9.32
C GLY A 475 -4.83 -24.09 8.66
N VAL A 476 -5.89 -24.72 9.16
CA VAL A 476 -7.29 -24.42 8.79
C VAL A 476 -8.17 -24.43 10.03
N TRP A 477 -9.09 -23.48 10.09
CA TRP A 477 -10.09 -23.35 11.15
C TRP A 477 -11.32 -22.63 10.60
N GLY A 478 -12.51 -22.86 11.16
CA GLY A 478 -13.70 -22.11 10.80
C GLY A 478 -14.67 -21.95 11.97
N THR A 479 -15.64 -21.06 11.80
CA THR A 479 -16.80 -20.97 12.71
C THR A 479 -17.99 -21.77 12.22
N ALA A 480 -18.07 -21.95 10.89
CA ALA A 480 -19.14 -22.64 10.21
C ALA A 480 -18.65 -23.19 8.86
N ALA A 481 -19.45 -24.05 8.24
CA ALA A 481 -19.17 -24.62 6.92
C ALA A 481 -18.90 -23.58 5.81
N ASN A 482 -19.38 -22.36 6.00
CA ASN A 482 -19.33 -21.22 5.09
C ASN A 482 -18.52 -20.03 5.66
N ASP A 483 -17.77 -20.24 6.73
CA ASP A 483 -16.89 -19.22 7.32
C ASP A 483 -15.61 -19.91 7.79
N VAL A 484 -14.64 -20.01 6.89
CA VAL A 484 -13.42 -20.82 7.07
C VAL A 484 -12.18 -19.99 6.74
N TRP A 485 -11.20 -20.06 7.61
CA TRP A 485 -9.90 -19.43 7.47
C TRP A 485 -8.81 -20.47 7.25
N ALA A 486 -7.80 -20.11 6.47
CA ALA A 486 -6.57 -20.88 6.41
C ALA A 486 -5.35 -19.98 6.36
N VAL A 487 -4.25 -20.54 6.87
CA VAL A 487 -2.96 -19.86 6.97
C VAL A 487 -1.85 -20.76 6.44
N GLY A 488 -0.76 -20.17 5.96
CA GLY A 488 0.28 -20.93 5.29
C GLY A 488 1.61 -20.22 5.09
N ASP A 489 2.36 -20.70 4.11
CA ASP A 489 3.70 -20.21 3.76
C ASP A 489 3.66 -18.73 3.38
N ALA A 490 4.76 -18.02 3.64
CA ALA A 490 4.93 -16.61 3.29
C ALA A 490 3.78 -15.69 3.79
N GLY A 491 3.28 -15.97 5.00
CA GLY A 491 2.20 -15.21 5.63
C GLY A 491 0.86 -15.30 4.93
N THR A 492 0.68 -16.33 4.09
CA THR A 492 -0.59 -16.65 3.46
C THR A 492 -1.70 -16.66 4.51
N MET A 493 -2.75 -15.87 4.24
CA MET A 493 -3.96 -15.84 5.02
C MET A 493 -5.15 -15.65 4.09
N ILE A 494 -6.02 -16.64 4.07
CA ILE A 494 -7.18 -16.67 3.17
C ILE A 494 -8.46 -16.97 3.95
N HIS A 495 -9.56 -16.38 3.49
CA HIS A 495 -10.87 -16.48 4.11
C HIS A 495 -11.93 -16.89 3.08
N TYR A 496 -12.72 -17.90 3.44
CA TYR A 496 -13.86 -18.39 2.69
C TYR A 496 -15.15 -17.86 3.30
N ASP A 497 -15.89 -17.06 2.54
CA ASP A 497 -17.14 -16.41 2.94
C ASP A 497 -18.40 -17.24 2.67
N GLY A 498 -18.21 -18.50 2.25
CA GLY A 498 -19.29 -19.39 1.82
C GLY A 498 -19.48 -19.45 0.32
N THR A 499 -18.87 -18.53 -0.43
CA THR A 499 -18.95 -18.46 -1.89
C THR A 499 -17.56 -18.61 -2.51
N SER A 500 -16.58 -17.86 -2.02
CA SER A 500 -15.25 -17.79 -2.62
C SER A 500 -14.15 -17.64 -1.57
N TRP A 501 -12.94 -18.09 -1.93
CA TRP A 501 -11.74 -17.82 -1.14
C TRP A 501 -11.16 -16.47 -1.54
N SER A 502 -10.94 -15.60 -0.56
CA SER A 502 -10.24 -14.33 -0.73
C SER A 502 -8.94 -14.35 0.07
N ALA A 503 -7.88 -13.75 -0.47
CA ALA A 503 -6.68 -13.44 0.31
C ALA A 503 -6.89 -12.09 1.00
N GLY A 504 -6.71 -12.04 2.31
CA GLY A 504 -6.79 -10.78 3.06
C GLY A 504 -5.61 -9.89 2.68
N GLY A 505 -5.84 -8.92 1.80
CA GLY A 505 -4.77 -8.10 1.19
C GLY A 505 -4.27 -8.70 -0.12
N GLY A 506 -3.96 -7.87 -1.10
CA GLY A 506 -3.50 -8.27 -2.44
C GLY A 506 -2.15 -9.00 -2.43
N SER A 507 -2.11 -10.21 -1.89
CA SER A 507 -0.93 -11.00 -1.61
C SER A 507 -0.32 -11.52 -2.91
N LEU A 508 0.49 -10.67 -3.54
CA LEU A 508 1.33 -11.09 -4.66
C LEU A 508 2.50 -11.87 -4.08
N GLN A 509 2.65 -13.14 -4.49
CA GLN A 509 3.66 -14.07 -3.97
C GLN A 509 4.80 -14.33 -4.97
N ALA A 510 4.92 -13.53 -6.02
CA ALA A 510 6.01 -13.68 -6.99
C ALA A 510 7.37 -13.32 -6.36
N GLY A 511 8.39 -14.15 -6.56
CA GLY A 511 9.76 -13.78 -6.16
C GLY A 511 10.26 -12.62 -7.01
N TRP A 512 10.72 -11.55 -6.36
CA TRP A 512 11.17 -10.34 -7.04
C TRP A 512 12.66 -10.44 -7.37
N ASN A 513 13.01 -10.28 -8.64
CA ASN A 513 14.38 -10.29 -9.14
C ASN A 513 14.92 -8.89 -9.43
N GLY A 514 14.06 -7.89 -9.64
CA GLY A 514 14.46 -6.52 -9.96
C GLY A 514 13.53 -5.51 -9.30
N ALA A 515 14.06 -4.37 -8.90
CA ALA A 515 13.29 -3.28 -8.32
C ALA A 515 13.83 -1.92 -8.76
N TRP A 516 12.94 -0.99 -9.11
CA TRP A 516 13.27 0.39 -9.44
C TRP A 516 12.07 1.31 -9.18
N GLY A 517 12.30 2.52 -8.68
CA GLY A 517 11.23 3.48 -8.45
C GLY A 517 11.64 4.92 -8.72
N THR A 518 10.67 5.82 -8.60
CA THR A 518 10.89 7.29 -8.67
C THR A 518 10.65 7.98 -7.33
N SER A 519 9.92 7.35 -6.40
CA SER A 519 9.58 7.95 -5.10
C SER A 519 9.19 6.88 -4.06
N GLY A 520 8.84 7.34 -2.84
CA GLY A 520 8.27 6.48 -1.79
C GLY A 520 6.88 5.93 -2.10
N SER A 521 6.25 6.40 -3.18
CA SER A 521 4.91 6.02 -3.65
C SER A 521 4.92 5.55 -5.10
N ASN A 522 6.09 5.26 -5.66
CA ASN A 522 6.18 4.73 -7.01
C ASN A 522 7.39 3.81 -7.13
N LEU A 523 7.10 2.51 -7.20
CA LEU A 523 8.09 1.46 -7.30
C LEU A 523 7.58 0.37 -8.25
N TRP A 524 8.47 -0.15 -9.08
CA TRP A 524 8.26 -1.27 -9.98
C TRP A 524 9.09 -2.45 -9.51
N ALA A 525 8.48 -3.63 -9.52
CA ALA A 525 9.14 -4.90 -9.22
C ALA A 525 8.92 -5.86 -10.39
N VAL A 526 9.95 -6.66 -10.72
CA VAL A 526 9.88 -7.68 -11.76
C VAL A 526 10.41 -9.01 -11.24
N GLY A 527 9.92 -10.12 -11.77
CA GLY A 527 10.24 -11.45 -11.26
C GLY A 527 10.00 -12.60 -12.23
N GLY A 528 9.88 -13.80 -11.67
CA GLY A 528 9.64 -15.05 -12.41
C GLY A 528 8.32 -15.08 -13.17
N ASN A 529 8.25 -15.91 -14.23
CA ASN A 529 7.06 -16.11 -15.05
C ASN A 529 6.48 -14.80 -15.67
N GLY A 530 7.34 -13.86 -16.05
CA GLY A 530 6.92 -12.57 -16.61
C GLY A 530 6.23 -11.64 -15.61
N ALA A 531 6.35 -11.89 -14.30
CA ALA A 531 5.70 -11.07 -13.29
C ALA A 531 6.23 -9.62 -13.31
N ILE A 532 5.31 -8.66 -13.40
CA ILE A 532 5.55 -7.24 -13.18
C ILE A 532 4.54 -6.75 -12.15
N ALA A 533 5.01 -6.01 -11.15
CA ALA A 533 4.17 -5.36 -10.17
C ALA A 533 4.52 -3.88 -10.02
N HIS A 534 3.50 -3.07 -9.70
CA HIS A 534 3.60 -1.64 -9.48
C HIS A 534 3.02 -1.27 -8.13
N TRP A 535 3.82 -0.54 -7.34
CA TRP A 535 3.47 0.04 -6.06
C TRP A 535 3.15 1.51 -6.26
N ASP A 536 1.97 1.92 -5.81
CA ASP A 536 1.45 3.28 -5.94
C ASP A 536 1.50 4.10 -4.64
N GLY A 537 2.03 3.54 -3.56
CA GLY A 537 2.06 4.17 -2.23
C GLY A 537 1.06 3.59 -1.25
N GLY A 538 -0.01 2.94 -1.71
CA GLY A 538 -0.98 2.27 -0.84
C GLY A 538 -1.00 0.75 -0.98
N GLY A 539 -0.74 0.24 -2.19
CA GLY A 539 -0.76 -1.18 -2.47
C GLY A 539 0.14 -1.58 -3.64
N LEU A 540 0.44 -2.89 -3.70
CA LEU A 540 1.15 -3.51 -4.81
C LEU A 540 0.14 -4.15 -5.75
N SER A 541 0.22 -3.86 -7.04
CA SER A 541 -0.69 -4.36 -8.08
C SER A 541 0.06 -5.03 -9.22
N THR A 542 -0.50 -6.09 -9.83
CA THR A 542 0.11 -6.75 -10.98
C THR A 542 -0.16 -6.00 -12.28
N MET A 543 0.82 -6.03 -13.17
CA MET A 543 0.74 -5.47 -14.51
C MET A 543 0.94 -6.59 -15.54
N ASP A 544 0.13 -6.60 -16.59
CA ASP A 544 0.32 -7.52 -17.72
C ASP A 544 1.61 -7.16 -18.46
N SER A 545 2.52 -8.13 -18.55
CA SER A 545 3.80 -8.02 -19.24
C SER A 545 3.74 -8.52 -20.68
N GLY A 546 2.72 -9.32 -21.03
CA GLY A 546 2.62 -10.00 -22.33
C GLY A 546 3.65 -11.11 -22.55
N THR A 547 4.35 -11.58 -21.52
CA THR A 547 5.35 -12.67 -21.60
C THR A 547 5.30 -13.59 -20.39
N THR A 548 5.84 -14.79 -20.55
CA THR A 548 6.10 -15.74 -19.44
C THR A 548 7.58 -15.86 -19.11
N ALA A 549 8.46 -15.19 -19.86
CA ALA A 549 9.90 -15.21 -19.63
C ALA A 549 10.24 -14.61 -18.25
N THR A 550 11.20 -15.19 -17.54
CA THR A 550 11.64 -14.61 -16.26
C THR A 550 12.29 -13.26 -16.48
N LEU A 551 11.88 -12.25 -15.70
CA LEU A 551 12.47 -10.92 -15.72
C LEU A 551 13.48 -10.79 -14.58
N PHE A 552 14.66 -10.25 -14.87
CA PHE A 552 15.80 -10.16 -13.94
C PHE A 552 16.11 -8.72 -13.51
N GLY A 553 15.85 -7.74 -14.38
CA GLY A 553 16.18 -6.34 -14.12
C GLY A 553 15.07 -5.39 -14.55
N VAL A 554 14.90 -4.29 -13.82
CA VAL A 554 13.99 -3.21 -14.16
C VAL A 554 14.65 -1.87 -13.87
N SER A 555 14.45 -0.89 -14.75
CA SER A 555 14.96 0.47 -14.58
C SER A 555 14.17 1.46 -15.43
N GLY A 556 14.09 2.71 -15.01
CA GLY A 556 13.35 3.73 -15.73
C GLY A 556 13.92 5.13 -15.51
N THR A 557 13.25 6.10 -16.11
CA THR A 557 13.56 7.54 -15.95
C THR A 557 12.34 8.34 -15.49
N SER A 558 11.14 7.77 -15.67
CA SER A 558 9.87 8.34 -15.24
C SER A 558 8.84 7.23 -15.08
N ASN A 559 7.66 7.55 -14.55
CA ASN A 559 6.55 6.61 -14.42
C ASN A 559 5.99 6.13 -15.78
N SER A 560 6.34 6.81 -16.87
CA SER A 560 5.89 6.48 -18.24
C SER A 560 7.01 5.94 -19.13
N ASN A 561 8.22 5.75 -18.60
CA ASN A 561 9.34 5.22 -19.34
C ASN A 561 10.18 4.30 -18.46
N VAL A 562 9.80 3.03 -18.47
CA VAL A 562 10.39 1.95 -17.69
C VAL A 562 10.76 0.81 -18.61
N TRP A 563 11.87 0.15 -18.34
CA TRP A 563 12.41 -0.98 -19.07
C TRP A 563 12.52 -2.18 -18.14
N ALA A 564 12.16 -3.36 -18.64
CA ALA A 564 12.39 -4.63 -17.97
C ALA A 564 13.18 -5.55 -18.90
N VAL A 565 14.11 -6.32 -18.35
CA VAL A 565 14.96 -7.26 -19.10
C VAL A 565 14.95 -8.63 -18.45
N GLY A 566 15.16 -9.68 -19.25
CA GLY A 566 15.03 -11.04 -18.77
C GLY A 566 15.62 -12.13 -19.66
N GLU A 567 15.13 -13.33 -19.42
CA GLU A 567 15.49 -14.57 -20.10
C GLU A 567 15.31 -14.49 -21.62
N ALA A 568 16.12 -15.25 -22.35
CA ALA A 568 16.09 -15.36 -23.81
C ALA A 568 16.16 -14.00 -24.55
N GLY A 569 16.88 -13.04 -23.98
CA GLY A 569 17.04 -11.70 -24.53
C GLY A 569 15.78 -10.83 -24.48
N THR A 570 14.83 -11.16 -23.60
CA THR A 570 13.59 -10.40 -23.43
C THR A 570 13.90 -8.97 -22.98
N ILE A 571 13.37 -7.98 -23.70
CA ILE A 571 13.31 -6.58 -23.27
C ILE A 571 11.86 -6.10 -23.45
N LEU A 572 11.31 -5.50 -22.41
CA LEU A 572 9.99 -4.85 -22.41
C LEU A 572 10.16 -3.37 -22.11
N ARG A 573 9.29 -2.54 -22.71
CA ARG A 573 9.21 -1.10 -22.42
C ARG A 573 7.79 -0.71 -22.03
N TYR A 574 7.66 -0.02 -20.90
CA TYR A 574 6.44 0.64 -20.48
C TYR A 574 6.39 2.07 -21.02
N ASN A 575 5.26 2.45 -21.64
CA ASN A 575 5.07 3.76 -22.25
C ASN A 575 4.13 4.70 -21.46
N GLY A 576 3.78 4.34 -20.21
CA GLY A 576 2.79 5.05 -19.39
C GLY A 576 1.38 4.46 -19.45
N SER A 577 1.14 3.48 -20.32
CA SER A 577 -0.15 2.78 -20.40
C SER A 577 0.00 1.27 -20.38
N LYS A 578 0.93 0.73 -21.16
CA LYS A 578 1.14 -0.72 -21.31
C LYS A 578 2.61 -1.08 -21.46
N TRP A 579 2.93 -2.32 -21.11
CA TRP A 579 4.18 -2.95 -21.46
C TRP A 579 4.11 -3.47 -22.90
N ALA A 580 5.20 -3.32 -23.64
CA ALA A 580 5.34 -3.85 -24.98
C ALA A 580 6.76 -4.40 -25.22
N PRO A 581 6.92 -5.47 -26.01
CA PRO A 581 8.23 -5.98 -26.38
C PRO A 581 9.08 -4.94 -27.14
N SER A 582 10.38 -4.93 -26.84
CA SER A 582 11.41 -4.19 -27.57
C SER A 582 12.48 -5.17 -28.04
N GLN A 583 12.71 -5.25 -29.34
CA GLN A 583 13.59 -6.27 -29.91
C GLN A 583 15.05 -6.01 -29.52
N SER A 584 15.66 -6.96 -28.79
CA SER A 584 17.05 -6.90 -28.34
C SER A 584 18.06 -7.33 -29.41
N GLY A 585 17.64 -8.20 -30.33
CA GLY A 585 18.50 -8.79 -31.36
C GLY A 585 19.44 -9.88 -30.83
N THR A 586 19.20 -10.43 -29.63
CA THR A 586 20.02 -11.50 -29.06
C THR A 586 19.15 -12.51 -28.30
N PRO A 587 19.51 -13.81 -28.29
CA PRO A 587 18.79 -14.81 -27.51
C PRO A 587 19.39 -15.02 -26.10
N VAL A 588 20.42 -14.27 -25.72
CA VAL A 588 21.10 -14.48 -24.43
C VAL A 588 20.34 -13.81 -23.29
N ASP A 589 20.38 -14.41 -22.12
CA ASP A 589 19.75 -13.85 -20.92
C ASP A 589 20.34 -12.49 -20.57
N LEU A 590 19.48 -11.52 -20.28
CA LEU A 590 19.84 -10.17 -19.84
C LEU A 590 19.51 -10.01 -18.36
N PHE A 591 20.53 -9.82 -17.53
CA PHE A 591 20.42 -9.84 -16.07
C PHE A 591 20.12 -8.46 -15.46
N ALA A 592 20.61 -7.38 -16.07
CA ALA A 592 20.42 -6.03 -15.54
C ALA A 592 20.20 -5.01 -16.64
N ALA A 593 19.41 -3.98 -16.32
CA ALA A 593 19.20 -2.81 -17.17
C ALA A 593 19.33 -1.52 -16.35
N HIS A 594 19.78 -0.46 -16.99
CA HIS A 594 19.82 0.87 -16.40
C HIS A 594 19.48 1.93 -17.45
N ALA A 595 18.39 2.64 -17.23
CA ALA A 595 18.01 3.77 -18.08
C ALA A 595 18.72 5.04 -17.61
N VAL A 596 19.34 5.76 -18.54
CA VAL A 596 20.02 7.04 -18.29
C VAL A 596 19.12 8.20 -18.71
N ALA A 597 18.46 8.05 -19.86
CA ALA A 597 17.51 8.99 -20.43
C ALA A 597 16.46 8.24 -21.26
N ALA A 598 15.44 8.94 -21.77
CA ALA A 598 14.42 8.32 -22.62
C ALA A 598 14.97 7.67 -23.90
N GLN A 599 16.13 8.15 -24.35
CA GLN A 599 16.84 7.73 -25.56
C GLN A 599 18.19 7.07 -25.28
N ASP A 600 18.53 6.83 -24.01
CA ASP A 600 19.79 6.17 -23.62
C ASP A 600 19.53 5.21 -22.47
N ALA A 601 19.68 3.93 -22.74
CA ALA A 601 19.52 2.86 -21.76
C ALA A 601 20.49 1.73 -22.07
N TRP A 602 20.86 0.98 -21.05
CA TRP A 602 21.82 -0.10 -21.13
C TRP A 602 21.18 -1.39 -20.64
N ALA A 603 21.58 -2.52 -21.23
CA ALA A 603 21.25 -3.86 -20.75
C ALA A 603 22.49 -4.75 -20.84
N VAL A 604 22.73 -5.57 -19.82
CA VAL A 604 23.87 -6.49 -19.76
C VAL A 604 23.41 -7.89 -19.36
N GLY A 605 24.19 -8.90 -19.72
CA GLY A 605 23.77 -10.29 -19.54
C GLY A 605 24.87 -11.33 -19.65
N ALA A 606 24.43 -12.56 -19.93
CA ALA A 606 25.29 -13.73 -20.02
C ALA A 606 26.40 -13.56 -21.07
N GLY A 607 27.55 -14.19 -20.81
CA GLY A 607 28.65 -14.24 -21.78
C GLY A 607 29.27 -12.88 -22.13
N GLY A 608 29.26 -11.91 -21.19
CA GLY A 608 29.80 -10.58 -21.41
C GLY A 608 28.93 -9.66 -22.27
N LYS A 609 27.67 -10.02 -22.53
CA LYS A 609 26.82 -9.24 -23.43
C LYS A 609 26.49 -7.87 -22.84
N ALA A 610 26.71 -6.82 -23.63
CA ALA A 610 26.18 -5.48 -23.39
C ALA A 610 25.41 -4.94 -24.61
N LEU A 611 24.28 -4.29 -24.36
CA LEU A 611 23.43 -3.62 -25.34
C LEU A 611 23.22 -2.17 -24.90
N ARG A 612 23.19 -1.24 -25.86
CA ARG A 612 22.84 0.16 -25.65
C ARG A 612 21.69 0.58 -26.56
N TRP A 613 20.68 1.19 -25.97
CA TRP A 613 19.56 1.82 -26.65
C TRP A 613 19.94 3.23 -27.08
N ASN A 614 19.65 3.60 -28.33
CA ASN A 614 19.97 4.91 -28.89
C ASN A 614 18.73 5.79 -29.18
N GLY A 615 17.56 5.44 -28.64
CA GLY A 615 16.29 6.08 -28.95
C GLY A 615 15.45 5.36 -30.00
N THR A 616 16.05 4.48 -30.80
CA THR A 616 15.35 3.76 -31.89
C THR A 616 15.55 2.26 -31.87
N SER A 617 16.75 1.78 -31.55
CA SER A 617 17.08 0.35 -31.53
C SER A 617 18.16 0.04 -30.50
N TRP A 618 18.19 -1.22 -30.06
CA TRP A 618 19.28 -1.76 -29.26
C TRP A 618 20.48 -2.10 -30.16
N LYS A 619 21.67 -1.73 -29.72
CA LYS A 619 22.94 -2.03 -30.40
C LYS A 619 23.89 -2.75 -29.46
N THR A 620 24.54 -3.80 -29.95
CA THR A 620 25.62 -4.47 -29.25
C THR A 620 26.80 -3.52 -29.08
N VAL A 621 27.32 -3.47 -27.86
CA VAL A 621 28.58 -2.80 -27.52
C VAL A 621 29.53 -3.88 -27.00
N GLU A 622 30.73 -3.96 -27.59
CA GLU A 622 31.73 -4.97 -27.22
C GLU A 622 32.36 -4.64 -25.86
N THR A 623 32.44 -5.65 -24.98
CA THR A 623 32.93 -5.52 -23.60
C THR A 623 34.35 -6.07 -23.43
N GLY A 624 34.80 -6.94 -24.34
CA GLY A 624 36.12 -7.59 -24.27
C GLY A 624 36.22 -8.72 -23.25
N THR A 625 35.12 -9.16 -22.64
CA THR A 625 35.07 -10.27 -21.68
C THR A 625 34.02 -11.30 -22.08
N SER A 626 34.20 -12.54 -21.64
CA SER A 626 33.21 -13.61 -21.73
C SER A 626 32.52 -13.91 -20.39
N ALA A 627 32.93 -13.25 -19.30
CA ALA A 627 32.29 -13.40 -18.01
C ALA A 627 30.87 -12.81 -18.06
N SER A 628 29.89 -13.50 -17.46
CA SER A 628 28.53 -12.97 -17.35
C SER A 628 28.52 -11.68 -16.54
N LEU A 629 27.77 -10.69 -17.02
CA LEU A 629 27.61 -9.38 -16.38
C LEU A 629 26.26 -9.36 -15.67
N ASN A 630 26.28 -9.31 -14.33
CA ASN A 630 25.10 -9.53 -13.49
C ASN A 630 24.43 -8.24 -13.04
N VAL A 631 25.18 -7.13 -13.01
CA VAL A 631 24.70 -5.84 -12.51
C VAL A 631 25.21 -4.68 -13.36
N LEU A 632 24.44 -3.59 -13.36
CA LEU A 632 24.68 -2.40 -14.16
C LEU A 632 24.25 -1.16 -13.37
N TRP A 633 25.08 -0.12 -13.38
CA TRP A 633 24.79 1.15 -12.74
C TRP A 633 25.35 2.30 -13.59
N ALA A 634 24.49 3.24 -14.00
CA ALA A 634 24.92 4.39 -14.80
C ALA A 634 24.88 5.68 -13.97
N LEU A 635 26.01 6.35 -13.84
CA LEU A 635 26.11 7.70 -13.26
C LEU A 635 25.74 8.76 -14.31
N SER A 636 26.08 8.51 -15.57
CA SER A 636 25.77 9.37 -16.71
C SER A 636 25.85 8.59 -18.02
N ALA A 637 25.62 9.25 -19.16
CA ALA A 637 25.78 8.66 -20.49
C ALA A 637 27.24 8.27 -20.84
N THR A 638 28.21 8.77 -20.08
CA THR A 638 29.65 8.56 -20.28
C THR A 638 30.34 7.90 -19.08
N ASP A 639 29.59 7.51 -18.06
CA ASP A 639 30.13 6.82 -16.88
C ASP A 639 29.15 5.74 -16.43
N VAL A 640 29.41 4.51 -16.87
CA VAL A 640 28.56 3.34 -16.60
C VAL A 640 29.42 2.22 -16.06
N TRP A 641 28.97 1.60 -14.98
CA TRP A 641 29.64 0.50 -14.30
C TRP A 641 28.86 -0.78 -14.51
N THR A 642 29.56 -1.87 -14.77
CA THR A 642 28.99 -3.21 -14.77
C THR A 642 29.95 -4.18 -14.10
N ALA A 643 29.40 -5.19 -13.44
CA ALA A 643 30.18 -6.21 -12.78
C ALA A 643 29.47 -7.56 -12.86
N GLY A 644 30.20 -8.64 -12.64
CA GLY A 644 29.61 -9.97 -12.66
C GLY A 644 30.56 -11.07 -12.20
N ASP A 645 30.63 -12.14 -12.98
CA ASP A 645 31.34 -13.35 -12.58
C ASP A 645 32.87 -13.17 -12.52
N ASN A 646 33.52 -14.02 -11.72
CA ASN A 646 34.97 -14.04 -11.52
C ASN A 646 35.59 -12.69 -11.10
N GLY A 647 34.82 -11.85 -10.39
CA GLY A 647 35.28 -10.52 -9.98
C GLY A 647 35.35 -9.49 -11.10
N THR A 648 34.78 -9.77 -12.28
CA THR A 648 34.85 -8.87 -13.42
C THR A 648 34.16 -7.55 -13.10
N VAL A 649 34.87 -6.43 -13.33
CA VAL A 649 34.34 -5.07 -13.23
C VAL A 649 34.77 -4.29 -14.47
N LEU A 650 33.80 -3.70 -15.17
CA LEU A 650 34.03 -2.84 -16.33
C LEU A 650 33.44 -1.46 -16.10
N ARG A 651 34.11 -0.43 -16.62
CA ARG A 651 33.65 0.95 -16.63
C ARG A 651 33.66 1.54 -18.04
N TRP A 652 32.51 2.02 -18.47
CA TRP A 652 32.33 2.78 -19.71
C TRP A 652 32.81 4.21 -19.51
N ASP A 653 33.64 4.71 -20.43
CA ASP A 653 34.21 6.07 -20.38
C ASP A 653 33.55 7.08 -21.35
N GLY A 654 32.47 6.67 -22.03
CA GLY A 654 31.86 7.44 -23.12
C GLY A 654 32.18 6.88 -24.51
N SER A 655 33.23 6.08 -24.64
CA SER A 655 33.72 5.53 -25.91
C SER A 655 33.92 4.02 -25.92
N LYS A 656 34.41 3.45 -24.81
CA LYS A 656 34.68 2.01 -24.67
C LYS A 656 34.51 1.52 -23.24
N TRP A 657 34.38 0.21 -23.08
CA TRP A 657 34.48 -0.46 -21.78
C TRP A 657 35.95 -0.66 -21.41
N ASN A 658 36.31 -0.25 -20.20
CA ASN A 658 37.62 -0.49 -19.61
C ASN A 658 37.48 -1.47 -18.45
N GLN A 659 38.26 -2.55 -18.47
CA GLN A 659 38.31 -3.49 -17.36
C GLN A 659 39.14 -2.92 -16.21
N LEU A 660 38.57 -2.96 -15.00
CA LEU A 660 39.22 -2.53 -13.77
C LEU A 660 39.57 -3.74 -12.91
N ALA A 661 40.46 -3.53 -11.93
CA ALA A 661 40.68 -4.52 -10.89
C ALA A 661 39.38 -4.76 -10.11
N GLY A 662 38.99 -6.03 -9.99
CA GLY A 662 37.81 -6.43 -9.22
C GLY A 662 38.05 -6.39 -7.71
N PRO A 663 36.98 -6.44 -6.89
CA PRO A 663 37.10 -6.48 -5.43
C PRO A 663 37.75 -7.76 -4.89
N SER A 664 37.53 -8.88 -5.57
CA SER A 664 38.10 -10.21 -5.32
C SER A 664 37.74 -11.12 -6.51
N THR A 665 37.91 -12.43 -6.39
CA THR A 665 37.40 -13.41 -7.38
C THR A 665 35.91 -13.71 -7.25
N MET A 666 35.20 -13.04 -6.33
CA MET A 666 33.77 -13.30 -6.10
C MET A 666 32.91 -12.92 -7.29
N THR A 667 31.80 -13.63 -7.50
CA THR A 667 30.70 -13.14 -8.33
C THR A 667 30.08 -11.90 -7.68
N VAL A 668 30.09 -10.78 -8.40
CA VAL A 668 29.41 -9.55 -7.99
C VAL A 668 27.95 -9.65 -8.41
N GLN A 669 27.03 -9.57 -7.44
CA GLN A 669 25.58 -9.68 -7.66
C GLN A 669 24.84 -8.36 -7.48
N GLY A 670 25.41 -7.43 -6.70
CA GLY A 670 24.87 -6.08 -6.53
C GLY A 670 25.98 -5.04 -6.61
N LEU A 671 25.66 -3.89 -7.20
CA LEU A 671 26.56 -2.76 -7.35
C LEU A 671 25.77 -1.46 -7.25
N TRP A 672 26.30 -0.50 -6.49
CA TRP A 672 25.80 0.86 -6.42
C TRP A 672 26.97 1.82 -6.56
N ALA A 673 26.88 2.77 -7.50
CA ALA A 673 27.87 3.84 -7.62
C ALA A 673 27.23 5.18 -7.25
N GLY A 674 27.72 5.81 -6.18
CA GLY A 674 27.34 7.19 -5.83
C GLY A 674 28.19 8.23 -6.56
N SER A 675 29.41 7.86 -6.91
CA SER A 675 30.34 8.63 -7.73
C SER A 675 31.38 7.69 -8.34
N ALA A 676 32.25 8.22 -9.19
CA ALA A 676 33.40 7.49 -9.74
C ALA A 676 34.38 6.94 -8.68
N THR A 677 34.35 7.47 -7.45
CA THR A 677 35.25 7.14 -6.34
C THR A 677 34.52 6.59 -5.12
N ASN A 678 33.20 6.34 -5.24
CA ASN A 678 32.39 5.77 -4.18
C ASN A 678 31.46 4.74 -4.79
N VAL A 679 32.01 3.54 -4.98
CA VAL A 679 31.29 2.39 -5.55
C VAL A 679 31.24 1.28 -4.50
N TRP A 680 30.08 0.66 -4.36
CA TRP A 680 29.85 -0.44 -3.44
C TRP A 680 29.49 -1.67 -4.25
N ALA A 681 30.12 -2.80 -3.92
CA ALA A 681 29.87 -4.08 -4.57
C ALA A 681 29.59 -5.15 -3.52
N VAL A 682 28.62 -6.01 -3.80
CA VAL A 682 28.20 -7.11 -2.93
C VAL A 682 28.13 -8.43 -3.68
N GLY A 683 28.43 -9.51 -2.99
CA GLY A 683 28.37 -10.87 -3.52
C GLY A 683 28.62 -11.91 -2.43
N ALA A 684 28.87 -13.16 -2.85
CA ALA A 684 29.21 -14.25 -1.93
C ALA A 684 30.47 -13.98 -1.10
N GLY A 685 31.39 -13.16 -1.61
CA GLY A 685 32.63 -12.78 -0.92
C GLY A 685 32.49 -11.68 0.15
N GLY A 686 31.31 -11.07 0.31
CA GLY A 686 31.02 -10.01 1.28
C GLY A 686 30.68 -8.65 0.65
N VAL A 687 30.87 -7.59 1.42
CA VAL A 687 30.64 -6.19 1.03
C VAL A 687 31.98 -5.51 0.78
N TYR A 688 32.13 -4.82 -0.35
CA TYR A 688 33.35 -4.11 -0.74
C TYR A 688 33.04 -2.68 -1.11
N LYS A 689 33.96 -1.77 -0.79
CA LYS A 689 33.92 -0.34 -1.15
C LYS A 689 35.13 0.00 -2.01
N TYR A 690 34.88 0.68 -3.12
CA TYR A 690 35.90 1.26 -4.00
C TYR A 690 36.09 2.74 -3.66
N ASP A 691 37.34 3.17 -3.52
CA ASP A 691 37.71 4.56 -3.17
C ASP A 691 38.18 5.41 -4.36
N GLY A 692 38.08 4.89 -5.59
CA GLY A 692 38.66 5.49 -6.79
C GLY A 692 39.92 4.79 -7.28
N THR A 693 40.55 3.99 -6.42
CA THR A 693 41.81 3.29 -6.69
C THR A 693 41.77 1.83 -6.29
N ASN A 694 41.31 1.54 -5.07
CA ASN A 694 41.35 0.20 -4.48
C ASN A 694 39.98 -0.23 -3.96
N TRP A 695 39.74 -1.54 -3.99
CA TRP A 695 38.62 -2.16 -3.30
C TRP A 695 39.05 -2.57 -1.89
N THR A 696 38.26 -2.16 -0.90
CA THR A 696 38.45 -2.56 0.50
C THR A 696 37.25 -3.36 0.98
N LYS A 697 37.50 -4.59 1.44
CA LYS A 697 36.48 -5.43 2.08
C LYS A 697 36.03 -4.80 3.38
N GLN A 698 34.72 -4.70 3.57
CA GLN A 698 34.11 -4.10 4.74
C GLN A 698 33.84 -5.16 5.81
N THR A 699 34.02 -4.79 7.07
CA THR A 699 33.63 -5.62 8.20
C THR A 699 32.17 -5.35 8.52
N VAL A 700 31.33 -6.38 8.36
CA VAL A 700 29.87 -6.29 8.53
C VAL A 700 29.38 -7.24 9.62
N PRO A 701 28.19 -7.00 10.22
CA PRO A 701 27.72 -7.77 11.38
C PRO A 701 27.36 -9.24 11.10
N SER A 702 27.22 -9.62 9.83
CA SER A 702 26.90 -10.99 9.43
C SER A 702 27.58 -11.36 8.11
N SER A 703 27.78 -12.66 7.86
CA SER A 703 28.31 -13.16 6.59
C SER A 703 27.18 -13.31 5.55
N GLY A 704 27.53 -13.04 4.28
CA GLY A 704 26.64 -13.20 3.12
C GLY A 704 26.53 -14.66 2.64
N PRO A 705 25.76 -14.92 1.58
CA PRO A 705 25.76 -14.09 0.36
C PRO A 705 24.86 -12.86 0.42
N PHE A 706 25.40 -11.75 -0.06
CA PHE A 706 24.68 -10.49 -0.28
C PHE A 706 24.44 -10.28 -1.76
N VAL A 707 23.25 -9.77 -2.10
CA VAL A 707 22.77 -9.76 -3.49
C VAL A 707 22.20 -8.40 -3.91
N GLY A 708 21.89 -7.53 -2.96
CA GLY A 708 21.40 -6.17 -3.23
C GLY A 708 22.15 -5.14 -2.40
N VAL A 709 22.43 -3.98 -3.02
CA VAL A 709 23.04 -2.83 -2.35
C VAL A 709 22.42 -1.54 -2.89
N TRP A 710 22.17 -0.59 -2.00
CA TRP A 710 21.72 0.75 -2.36
C TRP A 710 22.35 1.77 -1.43
N GLY A 711 22.89 2.85 -1.98
CA GLY A 711 23.47 3.94 -1.22
C GLY A 711 22.79 5.28 -1.45
N PHE A 712 23.14 6.24 -0.62
CA PHE A 712 22.70 7.62 -0.72
C PHE A 712 23.90 8.56 -0.71
N ALA A 713 23.72 9.76 -1.25
CA ALA A 713 24.75 10.81 -1.21
C ALA A 713 25.15 11.20 0.22
N SER A 714 24.29 10.96 1.22
CA SER A 714 24.61 11.14 2.65
C SER A 714 25.69 10.19 3.17
N GLY A 715 26.06 9.15 2.42
CA GLY A 715 26.94 8.07 2.86
C GLY A 715 26.21 6.90 3.51
N THR A 716 24.89 6.97 3.68
CA THR A 716 24.08 5.84 4.15
C THR A 716 24.03 4.75 3.09
N VAL A 717 24.23 3.49 3.48
CA VAL A 717 24.20 2.32 2.56
C VAL A 717 23.36 1.20 3.17
N TYR A 718 22.53 0.58 2.36
CA TYR A 718 21.76 -0.61 2.70
C TYR A 718 22.26 -1.80 1.90
N VAL A 719 22.40 -2.95 2.55
CA VAL A 719 22.79 -4.22 1.94
C VAL A 719 21.79 -5.29 2.36
N VAL A 720 21.38 -6.12 1.41
CA VAL A 720 20.40 -7.20 1.62
C VAL A 720 20.90 -8.52 1.07
N GLY A 721 20.44 -9.61 1.65
CA GLY A 721 20.92 -10.95 1.32
C GLY A 721 20.02 -12.09 1.80
N SER A 722 20.64 -13.26 1.91
CA SER A 722 19.96 -14.49 2.33
C SER A 722 19.38 -14.41 3.74
N SER A 723 18.39 -15.26 4.04
CA SER A 723 17.86 -15.43 5.40
C SER A 723 17.36 -14.13 6.07
N GLY A 724 16.69 -13.27 5.31
CA GLY A 724 16.12 -12.02 5.82
C GLY A 724 17.13 -10.94 6.20
N GLN A 725 18.39 -11.05 5.77
CA GLN A 725 19.44 -10.09 6.16
C GLN A 725 19.18 -8.69 5.58
N VAL A 726 19.13 -7.69 6.47
CA VAL A 726 19.13 -6.27 6.13
C VAL A 726 20.21 -5.58 6.97
N LEU A 727 21.21 -5.00 6.32
CA LEU A 727 22.30 -4.27 6.95
C LEU A 727 22.22 -2.79 6.55
N ARG A 728 22.42 -1.90 7.51
CA ARG A 728 22.46 -0.45 7.31
C ARG A 728 23.79 0.10 7.80
N TYR A 729 24.48 0.81 6.93
CA TYR A 729 25.63 1.66 7.24
C TYR A 729 25.16 3.09 7.37
N ASP A 730 25.46 3.76 8.49
CA ASP A 730 25.05 5.14 8.74
C ASP A 730 26.05 6.21 8.26
N GLY A 731 27.16 5.79 7.65
CA GLY A 731 28.29 6.64 7.31
C GLY A 731 29.51 6.38 8.19
N THR A 732 29.31 5.76 9.36
CA THR A 732 30.36 5.45 10.35
C THR A 732 30.39 3.99 10.76
N ALA A 733 29.22 3.37 10.98
CA ALA A 733 29.11 2.02 11.51
C ALA A 733 28.00 1.22 10.83
N TRP A 734 28.16 -0.11 10.86
CA TRP A 734 27.15 -1.06 10.39
C TRP A 734 26.23 -1.51 11.51
N LYS A 735 24.93 -1.58 11.21
CA LYS A 735 23.90 -2.19 12.06
C LYS A 735 23.12 -3.22 11.25
N ALA A 736 22.89 -4.40 11.83
CA ALA A 736 21.90 -5.34 11.31
C ALA A 736 20.50 -4.91 11.77
N LEU A 737 19.57 -4.77 10.83
CA LEU A 737 18.17 -4.46 11.12
C LEU A 737 17.36 -5.76 11.16
N GLN A 738 16.48 -5.89 12.14
CA GLN A 738 15.53 -6.98 12.20
C GLN A 738 14.48 -6.80 11.10
N SER A 739 14.49 -7.67 10.10
CA SER A 739 13.51 -7.68 9.00
C SER A 739 12.21 -8.40 9.37
N GLY A 740 12.26 -9.28 10.37
CA GLY A 740 11.14 -10.12 10.80
C GLY A 740 10.87 -11.33 9.89
N THR A 741 11.63 -11.52 8.82
CA THR A 741 11.45 -12.62 7.86
C THR A 741 12.70 -13.50 7.74
N SER A 742 12.52 -14.73 7.29
CA SER A 742 13.57 -15.68 6.91
C SER A 742 13.72 -15.78 5.38
N SER A 743 12.83 -15.17 4.60
CA SER A 743 12.90 -15.14 3.13
C SER A 743 14.19 -14.48 2.65
N ASN A 744 14.74 -14.93 1.51
CA ASN A 744 15.86 -14.22 0.92
C ASN A 744 15.39 -12.85 0.41
N LEU A 745 16.21 -11.83 0.69
CA LEU A 745 15.97 -10.46 0.25
C LEU A 745 16.91 -10.18 -0.92
N THR A 746 16.32 -9.96 -2.08
CA THR A 746 17.00 -9.95 -3.37
C THR A 746 17.36 -8.56 -3.83
N ARG A 747 16.53 -7.56 -3.49
CA ARG A 747 16.67 -6.19 -4.00
C ARG A 747 16.37 -5.15 -2.93
N VAL A 748 17.02 -4.00 -3.08
CA VAL A 748 16.81 -2.83 -2.25
C VAL A 748 16.71 -1.60 -3.15
N TYR A 749 15.73 -0.76 -2.89
CA TYR A 749 15.54 0.52 -3.55
C TYR A 749 15.27 1.59 -2.50
N GLY A 750 16.03 2.69 -2.56
CA GLY A 750 15.91 3.79 -1.61
C GLY A 750 15.35 5.04 -2.29
N ALA A 751 14.13 5.44 -1.94
CA ALA A 751 13.59 6.74 -2.34
C ALA A 751 14.23 7.88 -1.54
N SER A 752 14.52 7.64 -0.27
CA SER A 752 15.30 8.50 0.64
C SER A 752 15.94 7.62 1.72
N PRO A 753 16.89 8.15 2.52
CA PRO A 753 17.44 7.42 3.68
C PRO A 753 16.38 7.01 4.72
N SER A 754 15.19 7.61 4.67
CA SER A 754 14.00 7.33 5.51
C SER A 754 12.87 6.63 4.75
N SER A 755 13.12 6.16 3.53
CA SER A 755 12.10 5.41 2.78
C SER A 755 12.79 4.45 1.86
N VAL A 756 13.16 3.30 2.42
CA VAL A 756 13.84 2.22 1.70
C VAL A 756 12.93 1.01 1.60
N PHE A 757 12.73 0.53 0.37
CA PHE A 757 12.04 -0.70 0.08
C PHE A 757 13.04 -1.84 -0.02
N VAL A 758 12.72 -2.95 0.62
CA VAL A 758 13.47 -4.19 0.54
C VAL A 758 12.55 -5.27 0.00
N LEU A 759 12.95 -5.90 -1.09
CA LEU A 759 12.15 -6.87 -1.82
C LEU A 759 12.85 -8.23 -1.81
N GLY A 760 12.07 -9.31 -1.91
CA GLY A 760 12.60 -10.66 -1.83
C GLY A 760 11.69 -11.74 -2.40
N ASP A 761 12.01 -12.97 -2.01
CA ASP A 761 11.26 -14.17 -2.40
C ASP A 761 9.82 -14.13 -1.87
N ALA A 762 8.95 -14.95 -2.50
CA ALA A 762 7.55 -15.12 -2.12
C ALA A 762 6.75 -13.80 -2.02
N GLY A 763 7.10 -12.80 -2.84
CA GLY A 763 6.42 -11.51 -2.87
C GLY A 763 6.88 -10.51 -1.83
N THR A 764 7.84 -10.88 -0.98
CA THR A 764 8.25 -10.08 0.19
C THR A 764 8.58 -8.65 -0.22
N MET A 765 7.92 -7.70 0.44
CA MET A 765 8.20 -6.28 0.37
C MET A 765 8.12 -5.68 1.77
N LEU A 766 9.23 -5.13 2.22
CA LEU A 766 9.40 -4.44 3.48
C LEU A 766 9.73 -2.98 3.20
N ARG A 767 9.38 -2.10 4.13
CA ARG A 767 9.74 -0.68 4.09
C ARG A 767 10.41 -0.27 5.38
N THR A 768 11.56 0.40 5.28
CA THR A 768 12.30 0.92 6.42
C THR A 768 12.16 2.43 6.52
N GLY A 769 12.04 2.93 7.75
CA GLY A 769 12.43 4.30 8.10
C GLY A 769 11.38 5.38 7.88
N GLN A 770 10.08 5.03 7.80
CA GLN A 770 9.00 6.02 7.73
C GLN A 770 9.17 7.16 8.76
#